data_AF-A0A2W7A740-F1
#
_entry.id   AF-A0A2W7A740-F1
#
_cell.length_a   1.000
_cell.length_b   1.000
_cell.length_c   1.000
_cell.angle_alpha   90.00
_cell.angle_beta   90.00
_cell.angle_gamma   90.00
#
_symmetry.space_group_name_H-M   'P 1'
#
loop_
_entity.id
_entity.type
_entity.pdbx_description
1 polymer ?
#
loop_
_entity_poly.entity_id
_entity_poly.type
_entity_poly.pdbx_seq_one_letter_code
_entity_poly.pdbx_strand_id
1 'polypeptide(L)'
;MQQEWHRHLLPNGAGDVSLDPTPMTRFIPSTTAEQRSSCSATPERPLRCHLLIGPPASGKSTVARHLATLLSGTEEPPPRYISSRDIRAEIFGDRGVFGPWDDIAAVMHQRIQEAVCSGAPVIVEATFSRRAWRLAITQKLELPVPVEWIGWWMRTPHELCQQWNRRRDHSVPEQVIDNHFSLLSDAPFSPSRSEGFAAVVCVEPHHHQPLEPHLQAVLGKLERRISAARNRDARLIPHGYSRLLECERLLHLIQLLSRQPELTATNALPAADAPAGLAERAAAQLRQQHGPCYADVGAIAADLDWLRQEGFTTAWHVNSEQGKPAPMRAVEPPPWPASQPLSAGGWSALGDREAFCRALTLLRHILHHPFDRQEGVAIDHHLAARLKALSGGRHCWTPRQLHQSITAILTPYGFRDAAGSGRHGYALGASLLPMPLQVEIHGLLQANADRLGDPSGQAIARELGRRLQRSGIAIETVPQVRAYFNRSLLAGDQRRSGTLLNTEQAEPLRGAIQQHQRVVFTTLAASHAGLEEIRGWPLQLIFHTSAWYLLFEHDHIGQTEGLLACRRIDQLGLRRIEIGSCRSQPSHAAALRRGETLQDICGSLEFGGSLQAQQAVCGSPSEQRSKAMGTLQLSCDAAAFALLREEVRRFPAAAVRLSRPLPGDGVLSPPGEQAELLPCSRSSHPYPVEIDLPLWTLERDSDLRRWLYALGGGVRIESPLALQREHRHWLQSALAAYPRRREIKKQRVPQRRRAAGATGRRGTALAAGEP
;
A
#
# COMPACT_ATOMS: atom_id res chain seq x y z
N MET A 1 -16.71 -18.83 -3.36
CA MET A 1 -18.11 -19.22 -3.07
C MET A 1 -19.13 -18.08 -3.24
N GLN A 2 -18.80 -17.00 -3.96
CA GLN A 2 -19.74 -15.92 -4.37
C GLN A 2 -19.93 -15.85 -5.90
N GLN A 3 -19.32 -16.74 -6.68
CA GLN A 3 -19.38 -16.72 -8.15
C GLN A 3 -20.31 -17.78 -8.78
N GLU A 4 -20.92 -18.67 -7.99
CA GLU A 4 -21.83 -19.72 -8.52
C GLU A 4 -23.31 -19.34 -8.49
N TRP A 5 -23.69 -18.17 -7.97
CA TRP A 5 -25.09 -17.77 -7.80
C TRP A 5 -25.68 -16.98 -8.99
N HIS A 6 -24.89 -16.70 -10.04
CA HIS A 6 -25.34 -15.87 -11.17
C HIS A 6 -25.83 -16.65 -12.41
N ARG A 7 -25.95 -17.98 -12.37
CA ARG A 7 -26.20 -18.77 -13.60
C ARG A 7 -27.58 -19.36 -13.80
N HIS A 8 -28.53 -19.16 -12.89
CA HIS A 8 -29.90 -19.65 -13.09
C HIS A 8 -30.89 -18.59 -12.65
N LEU A 9 -31.40 -17.81 -13.60
CA LEU A 9 -32.72 -17.14 -13.58
C LEU A 9 -32.88 -16.36 -14.90
N LEU A 10 -33.24 -17.08 -15.97
CA LEU A 10 -33.98 -16.52 -17.10
C LEU A 10 -35.12 -17.48 -17.39
N PRO A 11 -36.36 -16.98 -17.43
CA PRO A 11 -37.30 -17.40 -18.45
C PRO A 11 -37.61 -16.22 -19.38
N ASN A 12 -37.53 -16.52 -20.67
CA ASN A 12 -38.02 -15.72 -21.78
C ASN A 12 -39.50 -15.33 -21.60
N GLY A 13 -39.85 -14.13 -22.02
CA GLY A 13 -41.24 -13.69 -22.17
C GLY A 13 -41.31 -12.25 -22.65
N ALA A 14 -41.19 -12.06 -23.95
CA ALA A 14 -41.36 -10.78 -24.63
C ALA A 14 -42.78 -10.21 -24.44
N GLY A 15 -42.88 -8.90 -24.26
CA GLY A 15 -44.12 -8.14 -24.17
C GLY A 15 -43.82 -6.66 -24.32
N ASP A 16 -43.67 -6.25 -25.57
CA ASP A 16 -43.38 -4.90 -26.05
C ASP A 16 -44.60 -3.98 -25.82
N VAL A 17 -44.46 -2.94 -24.99
CA VAL A 17 -45.41 -1.81 -24.97
C VAL A 17 -44.63 -0.51 -24.78
N SER A 18 -44.41 0.14 -25.92
CA SER A 18 -44.04 1.55 -26.07
C SER A 18 -45.17 2.45 -25.57
N LEU A 19 -44.87 3.41 -24.67
CA LEU A 19 -45.65 4.64 -24.52
C LEU A 19 -44.73 5.83 -24.19
N ASP A 20 -44.92 6.88 -24.98
CA ASP A 20 -44.16 8.14 -25.09
C ASP A 20 -43.95 8.93 -23.79
N PRO A 21 -42.89 9.77 -23.74
CA PRO A 21 -42.72 10.79 -22.70
C PRO A 21 -43.34 12.12 -23.15
N THR A 22 -44.35 12.62 -22.42
CA THR A 22 -44.69 14.05 -22.46
C THR A 22 -44.89 14.62 -21.06
N PRO A 23 -44.58 15.92 -20.87
CA PRO A 23 -44.18 16.48 -19.59
C PRO A 23 -45.37 17.05 -18.82
N MET A 24 -45.45 16.82 -17.51
CA MET A 24 -46.34 17.59 -16.64
C MET A 24 -45.63 18.02 -15.35
N THR A 25 -45.31 19.32 -15.37
CA THR A 25 -45.65 20.30 -14.32
C THR A 25 -45.11 20.05 -12.91
N ARG A 26 -44.02 20.76 -12.60
CA ARG A 26 -43.53 20.99 -11.24
C ARG A 26 -44.64 21.57 -10.35
N PHE A 27 -45.17 20.77 -9.44
CA PHE A 27 -45.88 21.25 -8.26
C PHE A 27 -44.85 21.63 -7.20
N ILE A 28 -44.73 22.93 -6.92
CA ILE A 28 -44.03 23.46 -5.76
C ILE A 28 -45.08 23.59 -4.65
N PRO A 29 -45.00 22.89 -3.52
CA PRO A 29 -45.78 23.26 -2.35
C PRO A 29 -45.02 24.37 -1.61
N SER A 30 -45.49 25.60 -1.76
CA SER A 30 -45.20 26.70 -0.85
C SER A 30 -45.87 26.40 0.50
N THR A 31 -45.13 25.84 1.45
CA THR A 31 -45.59 25.73 2.84
C THR A 31 -45.10 26.93 3.63
N THR A 32 -46.04 27.86 3.81
CA THR A 32 -46.01 28.97 4.75
C THR A 32 -45.63 28.48 6.15
N ALA A 33 -44.61 29.14 6.70
CA ALA A 33 -44.16 28.99 8.08
C ALA A 33 -45.15 29.66 9.03
N GLU A 34 -46.32 29.06 9.25
CA GLU A 34 -47.31 29.62 10.19
C GLU A 34 -48.29 28.55 10.68
N GLN A 35 -47.77 27.48 11.27
CA GLN A 35 -48.61 26.51 12.03
C GLN A 35 -47.84 25.70 13.09
N ARG A 36 -46.63 26.13 13.49
CA ARG A 36 -45.83 25.49 14.57
C ARG A 36 -46.01 26.15 15.95
N SER A 37 -47.12 26.85 16.16
CA SER A 37 -47.34 27.67 17.36
C SER A 37 -48.69 27.38 18.00
N SER A 38 -48.83 26.20 18.63
CA SER A 38 -49.65 26.01 19.84
C SER A 38 -49.53 24.58 20.37
N CYS A 39 -48.49 24.31 21.16
CA CYS A 39 -48.49 23.21 22.14
C CYS A 39 -47.61 23.63 23.32
N SER A 40 -48.15 24.52 24.16
CA SER A 40 -47.68 24.65 25.53
C SER A 40 -48.33 23.55 26.37
N ALA A 41 -47.57 22.52 26.74
CA ALA A 41 -47.94 21.59 27.80
C ALA A 41 -46.67 20.96 28.38
N THR A 42 -46.70 20.69 29.68
CA THR A 42 -45.74 19.90 30.49
C THR A 42 -45.06 18.75 29.72
N PRO A 43 -43.82 18.33 30.07
CA PRO A 43 -43.15 17.29 29.31
C PRO A 43 -43.91 15.97 29.45
N GLU A 44 -44.74 15.65 28.46
CA GLU A 44 -45.31 14.33 28.26
C GLU A 44 -44.16 13.33 28.24
N ARG A 45 -44.34 12.19 28.92
CA ARG A 45 -43.32 11.14 28.94
C ARG A 45 -43.02 10.73 27.49
N PRO A 46 -41.73 10.66 27.10
CA PRO A 46 -41.37 10.23 25.75
C PRO A 46 -41.93 8.84 25.46
N LEU A 47 -42.42 8.65 24.23
CA LEU A 47 -43.07 7.41 23.80
C LEU A 47 -42.09 6.24 23.91
N ARG A 48 -42.46 5.17 24.62
CA ARG A 48 -41.56 4.04 24.88
C ARG A 48 -41.73 2.94 23.85
N CYS A 49 -40.67 2.64 23.12
CA CYS A 49 -40.66 1.64 22.07
C CYS A 49 -39.69 0.50 22.39
N HIS A 50 -39.95 -0.69 21.85
CA HIS A 50 -39.27 -1.92 22.22
C HIS A 50 -38.64 -2.60 21.00
N LEU A 51 -37.35 -2.94 21.10
CA LEU A 51 -36.58 -3.62 20.06
C LEU A 51 -36.08 -4.97 20.56
N LEU A 52 -36.47 -6.06 19.91
CA LEU A 52 -36.04 -7.42 20.31
C LEU A 52 -34.74 -7.83 19.59
N ILE A 53 -33.72 -8.20 20.35
CA ILE A 53 -32.37 -8.48 19.85
C ILE A 53 -32.02 -9.94 20.17
N GLY A 54 -31.61 -10.73 19.18
CA GLY A 54 -31.18 -12.10 19.42
C GLY A 54 -31.08 -12.96 18.16
N PRO A 55 -30.28 -14.04 18.19
CA PRO A 55 -30.11 -14.92 17.03
C PRO A 55 -31.43 -15.64 16.68
N PRO A 56 -31.60 -16.19 15.46
CA PRO A 56 -32.75 -17.02 15.14
C PRO A 56 -32.96 -18.12 16.19
N ALA A 57 -34.22 -18.47 16.45
CA ALA A 57 -34.60 -19.46 17.47
C ALA A 57 -34.14 -19.14 18.92
N SER A 58 -33.94 -17.86 19.28
CA SER A 58 -33.60 -17.47 20.67
C SER A 58 -34.79 -17.23 21.60
N GLY A 59 -36.04 -17.38 21.13
CA GLY A 59 -37.25 -17.10 21.92
C GLY A 59 -37.84 -15.68 21.79
N LYS A 60 -37.34 -14.86 20.84
CA LYS A 60 -37.83 -13.48 20.60
C LYS A 60 -39.35 -13.40 20.44
N SER A 61 -39.93 -14.19 19.53
CA SER A 61 -41.37 -14.14 19.26
C SER A 61 -42.21 -14.50 20.49
N THR A 62 -41.71 -15.39 21.36
CA THR A 62 -42.36 -15.72 22.63
C THR A 62 -42.37 -14.52 23.57
N VAL A 63 -41.21 -13.86 23.74
CA VAL A 63 -41.11 -12.64 24.56
C VAL A 63 -41.96 -11.51 23.99
N ALA A 64 -41.93 -11.29 22.67
CA ALA A 64 -42.72 -10.24 22.02
C ALA A 64 -44.22 -10.39 22.29
N ARG A 65 -44.74 -11.63 22.25
CA ARG A 65 -46.16 -11.90 22.51
C ARG A 65 -46.55 -11.54 23.94
N HIS A 66 -45.76 -11.97 24.93
CA HIS A 66 -46.02 -11.60 26.33
C HIS A 66 -45.89 -10.09 26.55
N LEU A 67 -44.91 -9.44 25.91
CA LEU A 67 -44.77 -7.98 25.98
C LEU A 67 -45.98 -7.25 25.39
N ALA A 68 -46.47 -7.69 24.22
CA ALA A 68 -47.66 -7.11 23.59
C ALA A 68 -48.88 -7.22 24.51
N THR A 69 -49.10 -8.38 25.13
CA THR A 69 -50.20 -8.58 26.10
C THR A 69 -50.05 -7.65 27.31
N LEU A 70 -48.88 -7.62 27.94
CA LEU A 70 -48.63 -6.82 29.14
C LEU A 70 -48.78 -5.31 28.89
N LEU A 71 -48.29 -4.83 27.74
CA LEU A 71 -48.29 -3.41 27.40
C LEU A 71 -49.63 -2.91 26.86
N SER A 72 -50.42 -3.77 26.20
CA SER A 72 -51.76 -3.40 25.73
C SER A 72 -52.72 -3.09 26.89
N GLY A 73 -52.44 -3.58 28.11
CA GLY A 73 -53.21 -3.25 29.31
C GLY A 73 -52.75 -1.97 30.02
N THR A 74 -51.66 -1.34 29.59
CA THR A 74 -51.05 -0.20 30.30
C THR A 74 -50.82 1.03 29.42
N GLU A 75 -50.70 0.86 28.10
CA GLU A 75 -50.42 1.94 27.14
C GLU A 75 -51.64 2.21 26.27
N GLU A 76 -51.98 3.48 26.07
CA GLU A 76 -53.02 3.93 25.14
C GLU A 76 -52.40 4.92 24.14
N PRO A 77 -52.45 4.65 22.81
CA PRO A 77 -52.99 3.44 22.16
C PRO A 77 -52.10 2.19 22.36
N PRO A 78 -52.65 0.97 22.18
CA PRO A 78 -51.90 -0.27 22.39
C PRO A 78 -50.70 -0.39 21.44
N PRO A 79 -49.66 -1.16 21.83
CA PRO A 79 -48.44 -1.26 21.05
C PRO A 79 -48.66 -1.92 19.68
N ARG A 80 -48.10 -1.31 18.63
CA ARG A 80 -48.06 -1.90 17.28
C ARG A 80 -46.90 -2.90 17.19
N TYR A 81 -47.23 -4.16 16.98
CA TYR A 81 -46.25 -5.22 16.75
C TYR A 81 -45.79 -5.24 15.29
N ILE A 82 -44.47 -5.18 15.07
CA ILE A 82 -43.84 -5.13 13.74
C ILE A 82 -42.80 -6.25 13.66
N SER A 83 -43.04 -7.25 12.81
CA SER A 83 -42.14 -8.39 12.64
C SER A 83 -41.53 -8.43 11.26
N SER A 84 -40.20 -8.61 11.20
CA SER A 84 -39.49 -8.88 9.94
C SER A 84 -40.00 -10.13 9.22
N ARG A 85 -40.56 -11.11 9.93
CA ARG A 85 -41.15 -12.31 9.32
C ARG A 85 -42.46 -12.01 8.60
N ASP A 86 -43.30 -11.15 9.17
CA ASP A 86 -44.57 -10.77 8.57
C ASP A 86 -44.33 -9.88 7.35
N ILE A 87 -43.34 -8.97 7.43
CA ILE A 87 -42.90 -8.16 6.28
C ILE A 87 -42.38 -9.06 5.14
N ARG A 88 -41.63 -10.12 5.43
CA ARG A 88 -41.17 -11.07 4.40
C ARG A 88 -42.33 -11.81 3.73
N ALA A 89 -43.33 -12.24 4.50
CA ALA A 89 -44.51 -12.90 3.95
C ALA A 89 -45.27 -11.99 2.97
N GLU A 90 -45.32 -10.69 3.26
CA GLU A 90 -45.97 -9.70 2.42
C GLU A 90 -45.18 -9.39 1.14
N ILE A 91 -43.87 -9.16 1.25
CA ILE A 91 -43.04 -8.77 0.10
C ILE A 91 -42.70 -9.99 -0.79
N PHE A 92 -42.43 -11.15 -0.19
CA PHE A 92 -41.90 -12.31 -0.88
C PHE A 92 -42.86 -13.52 -0.90
N GLY A 93 -44.06 -13.40 -0.31
CA GLY A 93 -45.05 -14.48 -0.24
C GLY A 93 -44.75 -15.58 0.78
N ASP A 94 -43.56 -15.58 1.40
CA ASP A 94 -43.14 -16.60 2.36
C ASP A 94 -42.28 -16.01 3.50
N ARG A 95 -42.62 -16.38 4.74
CA ARG A 95 -41.88 -16.03 5.97
C ARG A 95 -40.45 -16.58 5.97
N GLY A 96 -40.19 -17.66 5.24
CA GLY A 96 -38.90 -18.33 5.13
C GLY A 96 -37.89 -17.66 4.20
N VAL A 97 -38.34 -16.81 3.27
CA VAL A 97 -37.46 -16.12 2.30
C VAL A 97 -36.64 -15.04 3.01
N PHE A 98 -35.32 -15.03 2.78
CA PHE A 98 -34.43 -14.10 3.48
C PHE A 98 -34.35 -12.71 2.84
N GLY A 99 -34.53 -12.60 1.53
CA GLY A 99 -34.61 -11.35 0.76
C GLY A 99 -33.42 -10.38 0.96
N PRO A 100 -33.34 -9.28 0.19
CA PRO A 100 -32.48 -8.15 0.53
C PRO A 100 -32.95 -7.50 1.84
N TRP A 101 -32.04 -7.28 2.79
CA TRP A 101 -32.38 -6.65 4.07
C TRP A 101 -32.88 -5.20 3.90
N ASP A 102 -32.35 -4.47 2.93
CA ASP A 102 -32.68 -3.06 2.70
C ASP A 102 -34.19 -2.88 2.40
N ASP A 103 -34.80 -3.79 1.64
CA ASP A 103 -36.23 -3.77 1.31
C ASP A 103 -37.10 -4.00 2.57
N ILE A 104 -36.72 -4.98 3.39
CA ILE A 104 -37.41 -5.29 4.66
C ILE A 104 -37.28 -4.12 5.64
N ALA A 105 -36.08 -3.53 5.71
CA ALA A 105 -35.79 -2.41 6.59
C ALA A 105 -36.58 -1.16 6.20
N ALA A 106 -36.75 -0.87 4.91
CA ALA A 106 -37.53 0.26 4.42
C ALA A 106 -38.99 0.19 4.90
N VAL A 107 -39.66 -0.96 4.69
CA VAL A 107 -41.04 -1.18 5.14
C VAL A 107 -41.14 -1.14 6.67
N MET A 108 -40.16 -1.72 7.37
CA MET A 108 -40.10 -1.68 8.83
C MET A 108 -39.98 -0.24 9.37
N HIS A 109 -39.09 0.56 8.80
CA HIS A 109 -38.88 1.96 9.19
C HIS A 109 -40.13 2.79 8.97
N GLN A 110 -40.79 2.62 7.81
CA GLN A 110 -42.05 3.29 7.50
C GLN A 110 -43.13 2.97 8.57
N ARG A 111 -43.32 1.70 8.92
CA ARG A 111 -44.31 1.29 9.93
C ARG A 111 -44.00 1.81 11.33
N ILE A 112 -42.72 1.90 11.67
CA ILE A 112 -42.28 2.53 12.93
C ILE A 112 -42.67 4.01 12.92
N GLN A 113 -42.37 4.74 11.85
CA GLN A 113 -42.71 6.16 11.72
C GLN A 113 -44.22 6.41 11.79
N GLU A 114 -45.02 5.61 11.08
CA GLU A 114 -46.49 5.70 11.11
C GLU A 114 -47.04 5.49 12.54
N ALA A 115 -46.57 4.46 13.25
CA ALA A 115 -47.02 4.17 14.60
C ALA A 115 -46.62 5.27 15.60
N VAL A 116 -45.38 5.73 15.52
CA VAL A 116 -44.87 6.81 16.37
C VAL A 116 -45.61 8.12 16.07
N CYS A 117 -45.94 8.39 14.80
CA CYS A 117 -46.76 9.55 14.43
C CYS A 117 -48.17 9.48 15.02
N SER A 118 -48.74 8.29 15.17
CA SER A 118 -50.04 8.10 15.82
C SER A 118 -49.95 7.99 17.36
N GLY A 119 -48.78 8.23 17.96
CA GLY A 119 -48.55 8.10 19.40
C GLY A 119 -48.55 6.65 19.91
N ALA A 120 -48.52 5.66 19.02
CA ALA A 120 -48.56 4.25 19.40
C ALA A 120 -47.15 3.69 19.63
N PRO A 121 -46.88 3.08 20.80
CA PRO A 121 -45.60 2.44 21.05
C PRO A 121 -45.41 1.27 20.08
N VAL A 122 -44.16 0.93 19.75
CA VAL A 122 -43.88 -0.20 18.85
C VAL A 122 -43.14 -1.33 19.53
N ILE A 123 -43.45 -2.57 19.14
CA ILE A 123 -42.66 -3.76 19.48
C ILE A 123 -42.10 -4.32 18.18
N VAL A 124 -40.80 -4.13 17.98
CA VAL A 124 -40.13 -4.48 16.73
C VAL A 124 -39.33 -5.77 16.90
N GLU A 125 -39.66 -6.77 16.11
CA GLU A 125 -39.02 -8.08 16.10
C GLU A 125 -38.23 -8.33 14.80
N ALA A 126 -36.90 -8.38 14.96
CA ALA A 126 -36.00 -8.99 13.99
C ALA A 126 -34.83 -9.64 14.73
N THR A 127 -33.82 -10.11 14.02
CA THR A 127 -32.62 -10.66 14.67
C THR A 127 -31.77 -9.56 15.32
N PHE A 128 -31.63 -8.41 14.64
CA PHE A 128 -30.85 -7.25 15.08
C PHE A 128 -29.46 -7.59 15.65
N SER A 129 -28.82 -8.62 15.09
CA SER A 129 -27.50 -9.08 15.55
C SER A 129 -26.39 -8.09 15.20
N ARG A 130 -26.49 -7.41 14.05
CA ARG A 130 -25.54 -6.38 13.62
C ARG A 130 -25.85 -5.05 14.28
N ARG A 131 -24.82 -4.39 14.82
CA ARG A 131 -24.92 -3.05 15.41
C ARG A 131 -25.49 -2.01 14.43
N ALA A 132 -25.07 -2.05 13.16
CA ALA A 132 -25.57 -1.16 12.12
C ALA A 132 -27.10 -1.19 11.98
N TRP A 133 -27.73 -2.37 12.09
CA TRP A 133 -29.19 -2.49 12.02
C TRP A 133 -29.89 -1.88 13.24
N ARG A 134 -29.25 -1.93 14.41
CA ARG A 134 -29.78 -1.31 15.64
C ARG A 134 -29.66 0.21 15.55
N LEU A 135 -28.49 0.72 15.20
CA LEU A 135 -28.23 2.16 15.02
C LEU A 135 -29.10 2.79 13.92
N ALA A 136 -29.42 2.03 12.87
CA ALA A 136 -30.34 2.48 11.83
C ALA A 136 -31.70 2.90 12.41
N ILE A 137 -32.19 2.19 13.43
CA ILE A 137 -33.48 2.47 14.09
C ILE A 137 -33.33 3.46 15.24
N THR A 138 -32.31 3.31 16.07
CA THR A 138 -32.20 4.04 17.34
C THR A 138 -31.55 5.41 17.22
N GLN A 139 -30.72 5.64 16.20
CA GLN A 139 -29.96 6.89 16.05
C GLN A 139 -30.10 7.53 14.66
N LYS A 140 -30.31 6.76 13.60
CA LYS A 140 -30.42 7.28 12.22
C LYS A 140 -31.86 7.58 11.79
N LEU A 141 -32.83 6.77 12.23
CA LEU A 141 -34.24 6.93 11.84
C LEU A 141 -34.80 8.23 12.41
N GLU A 142 -35.27 9.11 11.54
CA GLU A 142 -35.98 10.33 11.93
C GLU A 142 -37.40 9.97 12.36
N LEU A 143 -37.74 10.35 13.59
CA LEU A 143 -39.03 10.09 14.22
C LEU A 143 -39.74 11.42 14.51
N PRO A 144 -41.08 11.47 14.35
CA PRO A 144 -41.84 12.71 14.50
C PRO A 144 -41.87 13.22 15.95
N VAL A 145 -41.69 12.32 16.92
CA VAL A 145 -41.59 12.64 18.35
C VAL A 145 -40.40 11.92 19.00
N PRO A 146 -39.85 12.44 20.11
CA PRO A 146 -38.80 11.75 20.86
C PRO A 146 -39.27 10.38 21.39
N VAL A 147 -38.47 9.35 21.18
CA VAL A 147 -38.76 7.97 21.59
C VAL A 147 -37.73 7.44 22.57
N GLU A 148 -38.19 6.73 23.60
CA GLU A 148 -37.37 5.93 24.50
C GLU A 148 -37.28 4.48 24.02
N TRP A 149 -36.15 4.10 23.43
CA TRP A 149 -35.92 2.73 22.98
C TRP A 149 -35.48 1.79 24.11
N ILE A 150 -36.16 0.66 24.23
CA ILE A 150 -35.83 -0.44 25.15
C ILE A 150 -35.34 -1.64 24.34
N GLY A 151 -34.08 -2.01 24.52
CA GLY A 151 -33.48 -3.18 23.86
C GLY A 151 -33.70 -4.43 24.69
N TRP A 152 -34.41 -5.43 24.15
CA TRP A 152 -34.63 -6.73 24.79
C TRP A 152 -33.67 -7.76 24.19
N TRP A 153 -32.54 -8.01 24.87
CA TRP A 153 -31.49 -8.89 24.38
C TRP A 153 -31.66 -10.33 24.89
N MET A 154 -31.94 -11.25 23.97
CA MET A 154 -32.07 -12.67 24.26
C MET A 154 -30.69 -13.29 24.46
N ARG A 155 -30.40 -13.76 25.68
CA ARG A 155 -29.14 -14.45 26.04
C ARG A 155 -29.31 -15.97 26.13
N THR A 156 -30.23 -16.51 25.34
CA THR A 156 -30.43 -17.96 25.19
C THR A 156 -29.14 -18.62 24.70
N PRO A 157 -28.65 -19.70 25.37
CA PRO A 157 -27.46 -20.43 24.97
C PRO A 157 -27.48 -20.87 23.50
N HIS A 158 -26.30 -20.94 22.89
CA HIS A 158 -26.13 -21.28 21.48
C HIS A 158 -26.73 -22.66 21.15
N GLU A 159 -26.42 -23.66 21.98
CA GLU A 159 -26.87 -25.03 21.83
C GLU A 159 -28.39 -25.12 21.90
N LEU A 160 -29.00 -24.32 22.77
CA LEU A 160 -30.44 -24.29 22.94
C LEU A 160 -31.13 -23.61 21.75
N CYS A 161 -30.53 -22.55 21.19
CA CYS A 161 -31.01 -21.96 19.94
C CYS A 161 -30.99 -22.98 18.79
N GLN A 162 -29.93 -23.78 18.66
CA GLN A 162 -29.84 -24.85 17.66
C GLN A 162 -30.92 -25.93 17.90
N GLN A 163 -31.11 -26.37 19.15
CA GLN A 163 -32.15 -27.34 19.50
C GLN A 163 -33.55 -26.83 19.17
N TRP A 164 -33.88 -25.58 19.52
CA TRP A 164 -35.17 -24.97 19.19
C TRP A 164 -35.34 -24.75 17.68
N ASN A 165 -34.24 -24.50 16.95
CA ASN A 165 -34.26 -24.38 15.50
C ASN A 165 -34.60 -25.70 14.79
N ARG A 166 -34.16 -26.84 15.31
CA ARG A 166 -34.49 -28.16 14.74
C ARG A 166 -35.95 -28.56 14.94
N ARG A 167 -36.62 -28.00 15.96
CA ARG A 167 -38.00 -28.36 16.35
C ARG A 167 -39.07 -27.44 15.75
N ARG A 168 -38.72 -26.40 15.01
CA ARG A 168 -39.67 -25.41 14.49
C ARG A 168 -40.02 -25.66 13.03
N ASP A 169 -41.23 -25.29 12.65
CA ASP A 169 -41.79 -25.54 11.30
C ASP A 169 -40.94 -24.97 10.16
N HIS A 170 -40.26 -23.84 10.37
CA HIS A 170 -39.43 -23.17 9.36
C HIS A 170 -37.97 -23.04 9.81
N SER A 171 -37.23 -24.13 9.92
CA SER A 171 -35.82 -24.09 10.36
C SER A 171 -34.91 -23.21 9.47
N VAL A 172 -33.81 -22.70 10.03
CA VAL A 172 -32.77 -21.97 9.30
C VAL A 172 -31.54 -22.86 9.26
N PRO A 173 -30.65 -22.72 8.26
CA PRO A 173 -29.36 -23.37 8.31
C PRO A 173 -28.62 -23.02 9.62
N GLU A 174 -28.01 -24.02 10.26
CA GLU A 174 -27.36 -23.86 11.57
C GLU A 174 -26.27 -22.77 11.55
N GLN A 175 -25.53 -22.65 10.44
CA GLN A 175 -24.54 -21.59 10.20
C GLN A 175 -25.10 -20.17 10.31
N VAL A 176 -26.38 -19.96 9.99
CA VAL A 176 -27.03 -18.66 10.16
C VAL A 176 -27.14 -18.34 11.66
N ILE A 177 -27.47 -19.31 12.49
CA ILE A 177 -27.50 -19.12 13.96
C ILE A 177 -26.10 -18.84 14.47
N ASP A 178 -25.10 -19.60 14.02
CA ASP A 178 -23.70 -19.43 14.42
C ASP A 178 -23.22 -18.00 14.14
N ASN A 179 -23.40 -17.52 12.89
CA ASN A 179 -23.02 -16.17 12.50
C ASN A 179 -23.71 -15.08 13.34
N HIS A 180 -25.04 -15.21 13.55
CA HIS A 180 -25.79 -14.24 14.34
C HIS A 180 -25.42 -14.28 15.83
N PHE A 181 -25.08 -15.46 16.36
CA PHE A 181 -24.65 -15.63 17.75
C PHE A 181 -23.26 -15.03 17.97
N SER A 182 -22.31 -15.29 17.07
CA SER A 182 -20.97 -14.70 17.10
C SER A 182 -21.01 -13.16 17.06
N LEU A 183 -21.83 -12.58 16.17
CA LEU A 183 -22.00 -11.11 16.08
C LEU A 183 -22.51 -10.48 17.37
N LEU A 184 -23.34 -11.19 18.13
CA LEU A 184 -23.87 -10.71 19.41
C LEU A 184 -22.94 -11.00 20.60
N SER A 185 -22.06 -11.99 20.46
CA SER A 185 -21.09 -12.39 21.50
C SER A 185 -19.80 -11.58 21.45
N ASP A 186 -19.57 -10.85 20.36
CA ASP A 186 -18.42 -9.95 20.23
C ASP A 186 -18.54 -8.78 21.21
N ALA A 187 -17.74 -8.82 22.29
CA ALA A 187 -17.92 -7.96 23.46
C ALA A 187 -17.94 -6.44 23.14
N PRO A 188 -17.03 -5.88 22.32
CA PRO A 188 -17.03 -4.45 21.98
C PRO A 188 -18.27 -4.04 21.16
N PHE A 189 -18.85 -4.95 20.39
CA PHE A 189 -19.96 -4.70 19.47
C PHE A 189 -21.33 -5.21 19.97
N SER A 190 -21.35 -5.76 21.19
CA SER A 190 -22.56 -6.23 21.85
C SER A 190 -23.58 -5.11 22.14
N PRO A 191 -24.89 -5.44 22.26
CA PRO A 191 -25.94 -4.47 22.55
C PRO A 191 -25.67 -3.67 23.82
N SER A 192 -25.66 -2.34 23.70
CA SER A 192 -25.41 -1.45 24.84
C SER A 192 -26.24 -0.17 24.76
N ARG A 193 -26.38 0.53 25.89
CA ARG A 193 -27.08 1.82 25.94
C ARG A 193 -26.50 2.87 24.99
N SER A 194 -25.20 2.80 24.68
CA SER A 194 -24.52 3.75 23.77
C SER A 194 -25.11 3.75 22.36
N GLU A 195 -25.82 2.68 21.99
CA GLU A 195 -26.54 2.56 20.72
C GLU A 195 -27.85 3.34 20.71
N GLY A 196 -28.18 4.14 21.73
CA GLY A 196 -29.42 4.94 21.80
C GLY A 196 -30.55 4.29 22.60
N PHE A 197 -30.29 3.15 23.25
CA PHE A 197 -31.27 2.54 24.16
C PHE A 197 -31.31 3.27 25.51
N ALA A 198 -32.52 3.61 25.97
CA ALA A 198 -32.77 4.05 27.34
C ALA A 198 -32.50 2.92 28.34
N ALA A 199 -32.76 1.67 27.97
CA ALA A 199 -32.32 0.51 28.73
C ALA A 199 -32.08 -0.69 27.82
N VAL A 200 -31.09 -1.51 28.17
CA VAL A 200 -30.91 -2.85 27.58
C VAL A 200 -31.23 -3.88 28.66
N VAL A 201 -32.20 -4.74 28.37
CA VAL A 201 -32.69 -5.79 29.26
C VAL A 201 -32.27 -7.14 28.69
N CYS A 202 -31.43 -7.85 29.43
CA CYS A 202 -31.08 -9.22 29.10
C CYS A 202 -32.19 -10.16 29.58
N VAL A 203 -32.65 -11.05 28.68
CA VAL A 203 -33.68 -12.04 28.98
C VAL A 203 -33.19 -13.42 28.61
N GLU A 204 -33.44 -14.39 29.49
CA GLU A 204 -33.16 -15.81 29.30
C GLU A 204 -34.48 -16.57 29.38
N PRO A 205 -35.23 -16.71 28.26
CA PRO A 205 -36.60 -17.24 28.30
C PRO A 205 -36.73 -18.66 28.87
N HIS A 206 -35.64 -19.43 28.86
CA HIS A 206 -35.57 -20.80 29.35
C HIS A 206 -35.46 -20.88 30.89
N HIS A 207 -34.99 -19.83 31.57
CA HIS A 207 -34.83 -19.81 33.02
C HIS A 207 -36.06 -19.30 33.78
N HIS A 208 -37.05 -18.77 33.08
CA HIS A 208 -38.19 -18.09 33.69
C HIS A 208 -39.49 -18.76 33.27
N GLN A 209 -39.94 -19.74 34.06
CA GLN A 209 -41.26 -20.34 33.96
C GLN A 209 -42.02 -20.13 35.28
N PRO A 210 -43.12 -19.34 35.32
CA PRO A 210 -43.73 -18.60 34.20
C PRO A 210 -42.95 -17.33 33.79
N LEU A 211 -42.90 -17.04 32.48
CA LEU A 211 -42.15 -15.92 31.90
C LEU A 211 -42.80 -14.55 32.15
N GLU A 212 -44.13 -14.51 32.18
CA GLU A 212 -44.92 -13.28 32.26
C GLU A 212 -44.70 -12.49 33.57
N PRO A 213 -44.73 -13.10 34.77
CA PRO A 213 -44.44 -12.38 36.02
C PRO A 213 -43.02 -11.78 36.06
N HIS A 214 -42.05 -12.46 35.45
CA HIS A 214 -40.70 -11.94 35.33
C HIS A 214 -40.66 -10.68 34.46
N LEU A 215 -41.28 -10.71 33.27
CA LEU A 215 -41.35 -9.55 32.38
C LEU A 215 -42.09 -8.37 33.04
N GLN A 216 -43.19 -8.64 33.74
CA GLN A 216 -43.93 -7.61 34.48
C GLN A 216 -43.06 -6.97 35.58
N ALA A 217 -42.32 -7.77 36.34
CA ALA A 217 -41.39 -7.27 37.36
C ALA A 217 -40.24 -6.43 36.76
N VAL A 218 -39.78 -6.77 35.55
CA VAL A 218 -38.75 -6.00 34.85
C VAL A 218 -39.30 -4.67 34.34
N LEU A 219 -40.50 -4.67 33.73
CA LEU A 219 -41.19 -3.46 33.28
C LEU A 219 -41.41 -2.48 34.45
N GLY A 220 -41.87 -2.98 35.61
CA GLY A 220 -42.07 -2.16 36.81
C GLY A 220 -40.79 -1.51 37.37
N LYS A 221 -39.60 -2.02 37.03
CA LYS A 221 -38.30 -1.47 37.46
C LYS A 221 -37.65 -0.55 36.41
N LEU A 222 -38.23 -0.47 35.22
CA LEU A 222 -37.60 0.16 34.06
C LEU A 222 -37.37 1.66 34.26
N GLU A 223 -38.38 2.38 34.75
CA GLU A 223 -38.30 3.83 35.00
C GLU A 223 -37.15 4.18 35.95
N ARG A 224 -37.03 3.45 37.06
CA ARG A 224 -35.95 3.66 38.04
C ARG A 224 -34.57 3.38 37.41
N ARG A 225 -34.45 2.34 36.57
CA ARG A 225 -33.20 2.02 35.87
C ARG A 225 -32.81 3.11 34.88
N ILE A 226 -33.77 3.62 34.11
CA ILE A 226 -33.55 4.70 33.13
C ILE A 226 -33.10 5.96 33.86
N SER A 227 -33.83 6.39 34.89
CA SER A 227 -33.52 7.59 35.67
C SER A 227 -32.16 7.49 36.38
N ALA A 228 -31.85 6.36 37.02
CA ALA A 228 -30.54 6.15 37.65
C ALA A 228 -29.39 6.22 36.63
N ALA A 229 -29.60 5.74 35.42
CA ALA A 229 -28.60 5.82 34.37
C ALA A 229 -28.48 7.20 33.74
N ARG A 230 -29.60 7.93 33.53
CA ARG A 230 -29.58 9.35 33.13
C ARG A 230 -28.81 10.20 34.14
N ASN A 231 -29.02 9.98 35.44
CA ASN A 231 -28.28 10.69 36.49
C ASN A 231 -26.77 10.39 36.45
N ARG A 232 -26.36 9.16 36.10
CA ARG A 232 -24.93 8.83 35.90
C ARG A 232 -24.34 9.52 34.69
N ASP A 233 -25.14 9.69 33.64
CA ASP A 233 -24.74 10.30 32.36
C ASP A 233 -24.77 11.85 32.41
N ALA A 234 -25.49 12.45 33.37
CA ALA A 234 -25.65 13.90 33.51
C ALA A 234 -24.35 14.68 33.75
N ARG A 235 -23.29 14.00 34.20
CA ARG A 235 -21.96 14.59 34.43
C ARG A 235 -21.12 14.72 33.16
N LEU A 236 -21.53 14.08 32.06
CA LEU A 236 -20.75 14.03 30.82
C LEU A 236 -20.97 15.33 30.04
N ILE A 237 -19.93 15.81 29.38
CA ILE A 237 -20.01 17.02 28.55
C ILE A 237 -20.16 16.58 27.09
N PRO A 238 -21.36 16.70 26.49
CA PRO A 238 -21.61 16.25 25.13
C PRO A 238 -20.98 17.17 24.08
N HIS A 239 -20.69 16.61 22.90
CA HIS A 239 -20.10 17.23 21.73
C HIS A 239 -20.60 16.52 20.45
N GLY A 240 -20.28 17.02 19.26
CA GLY A 240 -20.83 16.52 17.99
C GLY A 240 -20.51 15.06 17.64
N TYR A 241 -19.65 14.38 18.41
CA TYR A 241 -19.33 12.95 18.27
C TYR A 241 -19.76 12.13 19.50
N SER A 242 -20.63 12.65 20.38
CA SER A 242 -21.00 11.93 21.60
C SER A 242 -21.94 10.74 21.38
N ARG A 243 -22.72 10.78 20.30
CA ARG A 243 -23.55 9.66 19.84
C ARG A 243 -22.66 8.61 19.18
N LEU A 244 -23.03 7.34 19.34
CA LEU A 244 -22.21 6.23 18.87
C LEU A 244 -22.10 6.21 17.35
N LEU A 245 -23.18 6.51 16.62
CA LEU A 245 -23.19 6.49 15.15
C LEU A 245 -22.14 7.44 14.56
N GLU A 246 -22.13 8.71 15.00
CA GLU A 246 -21.17 9.72 14.55
C GLU A 246 -19.75 9.36 15.00
N CYS A 247 -19.59 8.89 16.23
CA CYS A 247 -18.30 8.44 16.76
C CYS A 247 -17.71 7.28 15.94
N GLU A 248 -18.49 6.22 15.71
CA GLU A 248 -18.04 5.05 14.96
C GLU A 248 -17.80 5.40 13.49
N ARG A 249 -18.64 6.24 12.88
CA ARG A 249 -18.42 6.73 11.50
C ARG A 249 -17.07 7.43 11.38
N LEU A 250 -16.74 8.32 12.32
CA LEU A 250 -15.44 9.00 12.35
C LEU A 250 -14.28 8.00 12.49
N LEU A 251 -14.37 7.03 13.40
CA LEU A 251 -13.32 6.05 13.61
C LEU A 251 -13.15 5.12 12.39
N HIS A 252 -14.24 4.66 11.79
CA HIS A 252 -14.20 3.90 10.55
C HIS A 252 -13.64 4.70 9.38
N LEU A 253 -13.97 5.99 9.29
CA LEU A 253 -13.41 6.88 8.27
C LEU A 253 -11.90 7.05 8.43
N ILE A 254 -11.41 7.31 9.65
CA ILE A 254 -9.96 7.41 9.91
C ILE A 254 -9.28 6.09 9.56
N GLN A 255 -9.87 4.95 9.95
CA GLN A 255 -9.33 3.63 9.63
C GLN A 255 -9.27 3.36 8.11
N LEU A 256 -10.32 3.75 7.38
CA LEU A 256 -10.39 3.61 5.93
C LEU A 256 -9.30 4.44 5.24
N LEU A 257 -9.15 5.71 5.62
CA LEU A 257 -8.14 6.61 5.08
C LEU A 257 -6.72 6.13 5.37
N SER A 258 -6.49 5.57 6.56
CA SER A 258 -5.19 4.99 6.90
C SER A 258 -4.90 3.76 6.03
N ARG A 259 -5.85 2.85 5.84
CA ARG A 259 -5.59 1.56 5.15
C ARG A 259 -5.58 1.66 3.62
N GLN A 260 -6.24 2.66 3.05
CA GLN A 260 -6.43 2.80 1.60
C GLN A 260 -6.01 4.19 1.12
N PRO A 261 -4.70 4.49 1.07
CA PRO A 261 -4.20 5.78 0.56
C PRO A 261 -4.57 6.01 -0.92
N GLU A 262 -4.93 4.97 -1.66
CA GLU A 262 -5.40 5.08 -3.05
C GLU A 262 -6.75 5.79 -3.17
N LEU A 263 -7.56 5.78 -2.10
CA LEU A 263 -8.78 6.59 -2.05
C LEU A 263 -8.47 8.09 -2.09
N THR A 264 -7.34 8.53 -1.57
CA THR A 264 -6.93 9.95 -1.62
C THR A 264 -6.13 10.29 -2.88
N ALA A 265 -5.65 9.29 -3.63
CA ALA A 265 -4.94 9.49 -4.88
C ALA A 265 -5.89 10.02 -5.97
N THR A 266 -5.63 11.24 -6.44
CA THR A 266 -6.37 11.91 -7.53
C THR A 266 -6.18 11.26 -8.91
N ASN A 267 -5.30 10.27 -9.04
CA ASN A 267 -4.86 9.72 -10.32
C ASN A 267 -5.44 8.34 -10.68
N ALA A 268 -6.34 7.78 -9.86
CA ALA A 268 -7.06 6.58 -10.26
C ALA A 268 -8.11 6.98 -11.31
N LEU A 269 -7.94 6.51 -12.56
CA LEU A 269 -8.95 6.63 -13.62
C LEU A 269 -10.30 6.17 -13.05
N PRO A 270 -11.31 7.06 -12.97
CA PRO A 270 -12.60 6.66 -12.43
C PRO A 270 -13.19 5.60 -13.36
N ALA A 271 -13.61 4.47 -12.78
CA ALA A 271 -14.52 3.56 -13.46
C ALA A 271 -15.77 4.36 -13.89
N ALA A 272 -16.40 4.00 -15.01
CA ALA A 272 -17.50 4.75 -15.62
C ALA A 272 -18.69 5.02 -14.67
N ASP A 273 -18.80 4.29 -13.56
CA ASP A 273 -19.85 4.42 -12.53
C ASP A 273 -19.34 4.93 -11.16
N ALA A 274 -18.12 5.47 -11.07
CA ALA A 274 -17.54 5.91 -9.78
C ALA A 274 -18.13 7.25 -9.31
N PRO A 275 -18.51 7.40 -8.03
CA PRO A 275 -19.14 8.61 -7.54
C PRO A 275 -18.14 9.78 -7.40
N ALA A 276 -18.61 11.00 -7.64
CA ALA A 276 -17.84 12.17 -8.05
C ALA A 276 -17.00 12.90 -6.97
N GLY A 277 -16.60 12.25 -5.87
CA GLY A 277 -15.76 12.88 -4.84
C GLY A 277 -15.19 11.91 -3.80
N LEU A 278 -14.30 12.39 -2.91
CA LEU A 278 -13.70 11.57 -1.84
C LEU A 278 -14.75 11.12 -0.82
N ALA A 279 -15.69 12.00 -0.47
CA ALA A 279 -16.75 11.71 0.50
C ALA A 279 -17.68 10.60 -0.01
N GLU A 280 -18.04 10.63 -1.29
CA GLU A 280 -18.91 9.64 -1.90
C GLU A 280 -18.20 8.29 -2.07
N ARG A 281 -16.92 8.29 -2.45
CA ARG A 281 -16.10 7.06 -2.49
C ARG A 281 -15.96 6.45 -1.10
N ALA A 282 -15.71 7.27 -0.07
CA ALA A 282 -15.67 6.83 1.32
C ALA A 282 -17.03 6.30 1.78
N ALA A 283 -18.13 6.97 1.43
CA ALA A 283 -19.48 6.54 1.76
C ALA A 283 -19.82 5.17 1.15
N ALA A 284 -19.45 4.94 -0.12
CA ALA A 284 -19.63 3.65 -0.78
C ALA A 284 -18.86 2.52 -0.07
N GLN A 285 -17.60 2.78 0.31
CA GLN A 285 -16.79 1.80 1.06
C GLN A 285 -17.35 1.54 2.46
N LEU A 286 -17.74 2.59 3.20
CA LEU A 286 -18.34 2.44 4.53
C LEU A 286 -19.68 1.71 4.47
N ARG A 287 -20.51 1.96 3.44
CA ARG A 287 -21.76 1.22 3.19
C ARG A 287 -21.50 -0.27 3.05
N GLN A 288 -20.50 -0.63 2.24
CA GLN A 288 -20.17 -2.02 1.95
C GLN A 288 -19.59 -2.74 3.18
N GLN A 289 -18.71 -2.07 3.95
CA GLN A 289 -17.98 -2.68 5.06
C GLN A 289 -18.77 -2.72 6.37
N HIS A 290 -19.50 -1.64 6.69
CA HIS A 290 -20.13 -1.45 7.99
C HIS A 290 -21.65 -1.31 7.93
N GLY A 291 -22.23 -1.02 6.76
CA GLY A 291 -23.67 -0.93 6.54
C GLY A 291 -24.14 0.50 6.20
N PRO A 292 -25.39 0.64 5.72
CA PRO A 292 -25.89 1.87 5.12
C PRO A 292 -26.00 3.05 6.10
N CYS A 293 -26.18 2.80 7.40
CA CYS A 293 -26.30 3.88 8.39
C CYS A 293 -25.03 4.74 8.52
N TYR A 294 -23.85 4.21 8.16
CA TYR A 294 -22.58 4.94 8.21
C TYR A 294 -22.26 5.71 6.91
N ALA A 295 -23.05 5.55 5.86
CA ALA A 295 -22.76 6.03 4.52
C ALA A 295 -23.38 7.40 4.18
N ASP A 296 -23.57 8.25 5.19
CA ASP A 296 -24.08 9.60 4.99
C ASP A 296 -22.99 10.49 4.38
N VAL A 297 -23.12 10.80 3.09
CA VAL A 297 -22.13 11.57 2.33
C VAL A 297 -21.90 12.96 2.94
N GLY A 298 -22.97 13.64 3.36
CA GLY A 298 -22.87 14.98 3.93
C GLY A 298 -22.14 14.97 5.27
N ALA A 299 -22.44 13.99 6.12
CA ALA A 299 -21.77 13.83 7.40
C ALA A 299 -20.30 13.40 7.24
N ILE A 300 -19.99 12.54 6.27
CA ILE A 300 -18.61 12.14 5.94
C ILE A 300 -17.82 13.34 5.40
N ALA A 301 -18.41 14.19 4.57
CA ALA A 301 -17.77 15.40 4.08
C ALA A 301 -17.40 16.34 5.25
N ALA A 302 -18.32 16.55 6.19
CA ALA A 302 -18.05 17.33 7.40
C ALA A 302 -16.93 16.70 8.27
N ASP A 303 -16.93 15.37 8.40
CA ASP A 303 -15.87 14.66 9.14
C ASP A 303 -14.51 14.79 8.46
N LEU A 304 -14.44 14.72 7.12
CA LEU A 304 -13.21 14.94 6.35
C LEU A 304 -12.66 16.36 6.52
N ASP A 305 -13.54 17.36 6.52
CA ASP A 305 -13.16 18.75 6.75
C ASP A 305 -12.67 18.97 8.19
N TRP A 306 -13.34 18.37 9.18
CA TRP A 306 -12.90 18.41 10.58
C TRP A 306 -11.53 17.75 10.77
N LEU A 307 -11.31 16.56 10.19
CA LEU A 307 -10.02 15.87 10.22
C LEU A 307 -8.90 16.72 9.62
N ARG A 308 -9.19 17.46 8.54
CA ARG A 308 -8.23 18.40 7.93
C ARG A 308 -7.90 19.57 8.86
N GLN A 309 -8.92 20.18 9.48
CA GLN A 309 -8.75 21.30 10.41
C GLN A 309 -7.98 20.90 11.68
N GLU A 310 -8.22 19.71 12.20
CA GLU A 310 -7.54 19.17 13.39
C GLU A 310 -6.16 18.56 13.08
N GLY A 311 -5.71 18.65 11.83
CA GLY A 311 -4.35 18.26 11.43
C GLY A 311 -4.11 16.76 11.40
N PHE A 312 -5.13 15.94 11.15
CA PHE A 312 -4.96 14.50 10.90
C PHE A 312 -4.35 14.21 9.53
N THR A 313 -4.56 15.10 8.55
CA THR A 313 -4.14 14.92 7.15
C THR A 313 -3.01 15.85 6.70
N THR A 314 -2.59 16.80 7.54
CA THR A 314 -1.48 17.71 7.24
C THR A 314 -0.15 16.98 7.41
N ALA A 315 0.71 17.02 6.39
CA ALA A 315 2.08 16.51 6.50
C ALA A 315 2.81 17.22 7.64
N TRP A 316 3.36 16.45 8.58
CA TRP A 316 4.18 17.02 9.66
C TRP A 316 5.42 17.66 9.04
N HIS A 317 5.50 18.99 9.07
CA HIS A 317 6.66 19.71 8.52
C HIS A 317 7.89 19.41 9.36
N VAL A 318 8.84 18.65 8.79
CA VAL A 318 10.16 18.41 9.39
C VAL A 318 11.07 19.65 9.27
N ASN A 319 10.72 20.59 8.38
CA ASN A 319 11.49 21.81 8.12
C ASN A 319 10.70 23.07 8.52
N SER A 320 10.46 23.29 9.81
CA SER A 320 10.44 24.67 10.30
C SER A 320 11.87 25.03 10.67
N GLU A 321 12.42 26.11 10.12
CA GLU A 321 13.82 26.59 10.28
C GLU A 321 14.25 26.90 11.74
N GLN A 322 13.43 26.51 12.70
CA GLN A 322 13.75 26.46 14.11
C GLN A 322 13.24 25.11 14.60
N GLY A 323 14.13 24.19 14.96
CA GLY A 323 13.84 22.81 15.38
C GLY A 323 13.05 22.66 16.68
N LYS A 324 12.08 23.52 16.94
CA LYS A 324 11.07 23.34 18.00
C LYS A 324 9.81 22.79 17.35
N PRO A 325 9.36 21.57 17.70
CA PRO A 325 8.06 21.09 17.28
C PRO A 325 7.02 22.10 17.77
N ALA A 326 6.19 22.62 16.86
CA ALA A 326 5.06 23.44 17.25
C ALA A 326 4.23 22.65 18.29
N PRO A 327 3.79 23.29 19.39
CA PRO A 327 3.01 22.59 20.41
C PRO A 327 1.78 21.98 19.75
N MET A 328 1.61 20.66 19.92
CA MET A 328 0.50 19.94 19.36
C MET A 328 -0.79 20.45 20.02
N ARG A 329 -1.60 21.22 19.28
CA ARG A 329 -2.89 21.70 19.77
C ARG A 329 -3.77 20.49 20.09
N ALA A 330 -4.27 20.39 21.33
CA ALA A 330 -5.19 19.31 21.70
C ALA A 330 -6.38 19.25 20.73
N VAL A 331 -6.78 18.03 20.36
CA VAL A 331 -7.92 17.84 19.44
C VAL A 331 -9.19 18.33 20.11
N GLU A 332 -9.98 19.12 19.39
CA GLU A 332 -11.25 19.64 19.91
C GLU A 332 -12.44 19.16 19.07
N PRO A 333 -13.43 18.48 19.67
CA PRO A 333 -14.62 18.08 18.93
C PRO A 333 -15.50 19.30 18.61
N PRO A 334 -16.30 19.24 17.54
CA PRO A 334 -17.34 20.23 17.30
C PRO A 334 -18.32 20.27 18.49
N PRO A 335 -18.91 21.43 18.82
CA PRO A 335 -19.88 21.53 19.90
C PRO A 335 -21.13 20.69 19.60
N TRP A 336 -21.88 20.35 20.65
CA TRP A 336 -23.16 19.68 20.47
C TRP A 336 -24.12 20.55 19.62
N PRO A 337 -24.79 20.01 18.59
CA PRO A 337 -25.70 20.81 17.77
C PRO A 337 -26.87 21.33 18.61
N ALA A 338 -27.08 22.65 18.63
CA ALA A 338 -28.16 23.27 19.40
C ALA A 338 -29.57 22.82 18.96
N SER A 339 -29.71 22.38 17.71
CA SER A 339 -30.96 21.86 17.14
C SER A 339 -31.25 20.40 17.50
N GLN A 340 -30.28 19.66 18.05
CA GLN A 340 -30.44 18.25 18.35
C GLN A 340 -30.81 18.02 19.83
N PRO A 341 -31.92 17.30 20.11
CA PRO A 341 -32.24 16.91 21.47
C PRO A 341 -31.17 15.98 22.03
N LEU A 342 -30.91 16.11 23.33
CA LEU A 342 -30.05 15.18 24.07
C LEU A 342 -30.56 13.74 23.88
N SER A 343 -29.63 12.80 23.78
CA SER A 343 -29.96 11.39 23.57
C SER A 343 -30.87 10.89 24.71
N ALA A 344 -31.99 10.27 24.34
CA ALA A 344 -32.82 9.55 25.32
C ALA A 344 -32.11 8.27 25.83
N GLY A 345 -31.08 7.81 25.11
CA GLY A 345 -30.25 6.65 25.43
C GLY A 345 -28.91 6.99 26.08
N GLY A 346 -28.02 6.00 26.19
CA GLY A 346 -26.67 6.23 26.72
C GLY A 346 -25.71 6.85 25.70
N TRP A 347 -24.57 7.30 26.21
CA TRP A 347 -23.49 7.88 25.42
C TRP A 347 -22.45 6.85 25.00
N SER A 348 -21.70 7.17 23.94
CA SER A 348 -20.49 6.44 23.52
C SER A 348 -19.44 6.39 24.64
N ALA A 349 -18.49 5.45 24.56
CA ALA A 349 -17.28 5.48 25.40
C ALA A 349 -16.46 6.77 25.20
N LEU A 350 -16.56 7.38 24.01
CA LEU A 350 -16.03 8.70 23.68
C LEU A 350 -17.11 9.79 23.74
N GLY A 351 -18.18 9.55 24.52
CA GLY A 351 -19.30 10.48 24.67
C GLY A 351 -18.95 11.75 25.43
N ASP A 352 -17.99 11.65 26.34
CA ASP A 352 -17.48 12.77 27.11
C ASP A 352 -16.35 13.49 26.37
N ARG A 353 -16.42 14.82 26.37
CA ARG A 353 -15.43 15.69 25.72
C ARG A 353 -14.00 15.39 26.15
N GLU A 354 -13.72 15.18 27.43
CA GLU A 354 -12.34 14.93 27.88
C GLU A 354 -11.84 13.56 27.41
N ALA A 355 -12.69 12.53 27.45
CA ALA A 355 -12.37 11.21 26.92
C ALA A 355 -12.11 11.24 25.40
N PHE A 356 -12.94 11.96 24.65
CA PHE A 356 -12.76 12.18 23.22
C PHE A 356 -11.43 12.87 22.91
N CYS A 357 -11.19 14.04 23.50
CA CYS A 357 -9.96 14.81 23.27
C CYS A 357 -8.70 13.97 23.53
N ARG A 358 -8.68 13.18 24.62
CA ARG A 358 -7.55 12.28 24.93
C ARG A 358 -7.36 11.21 23.87
N ALA A 359 -8.41 10.46 23.54
CA ALA A 359 -8.31 9.34 22.60
C ALA A 359 -7.91 9.79 21.19
N LEU A 360 -8.50 10.89 20.68
CA LEU A 360 -8.22 11.39 19.34
C LEU A 360 -6.87 12.11 19.26
N THR A 361 -6.43 12.78 20.33
CA THR A 361 -5.07 13.34 20.40
C THR A 361 -4.02 12.23 20.37
N LEU A 362 -4.26 11.13 21.10
CA LEU A 362 -3.41 9.93 21.04
C LEU A 362 -3.41 9.33 19.63
N LEU A 363 -4.59 9.14 19.03
CA LEU A 363 -4.71 8.57 17.68
C LEU A 363 -3.95 9.41 16.65
N ARG A 364 -4.11 10.74 16.68
CA ARG A 364 -3.39 11.67 15.80
C ARG A 364 -1.88 11.57 16.00
N HIS A 365 -1.41 11.46 17.25
CA HIS A 365 0.02 11.25 17.55
C HIS A 365 0.54 9.95 16.96
N ILE A 366 -0.20 8.85 17.10
CA ILE A 366 0.19 7.55 16.53
C ILE A 366 0.22 7.60 15.00
N LEU A 367 -0.71 8.32 14.36
CA LEU A 367 -0.73 8.49 12.90
C LEU A 367 0.50 9.27 12.39
N HIS A 368 0.91 10.33 13.08
CA HIS A 368 2.09 11.12 12.70
C HIS A 368 3.42 10.48 13.13
N HIS A 369 3.41 9.71 14.22
CA HIS A 369 4.60 9.14 14.84
C HIS A 369 4.40 7.65 15.20
N PRO A 370 4.19 6.77 14.21
CA PRO A 370 3.86 5.35 14.44
C PRO A 370 4.96 4.54 15.15
N PHE A 371 6.18 5.10 15.23
CA PHE A 371 7.34 4.45 15.85
C PHE A 371 7.85 5.17 17.11
N ASP A 372 7.07 6.10 17.68
CA ASP A 372 7.50 6.87 18.85
C ASP A 372 7.62 5.98 20.10
N ARG A 373 8.87 5.72 20.52
CA ARG A 373 9.19 4.91 21.71
C ARG A 373 10.55 5.32 22.28
N GLN A 374 10.73 5.08 23.58
CA GLN A 374 12.01 5.23 24.27
C GLN A 374 12.51 3.86 24.74
N GLU A 375 13.79 3.54 24.50
CA GLU A 375 14.38 2.28 24.94
C GLU A 375 14.49 2.22 26.46
N GLY A 376 14.13 1.07 27.05
CA GLY A 376 14.12 0.85 28.51
C GLY A 376 12.88 1.37 29.25
N VAL A 377 11.95 2.07 28.58
CA VAL A 377 10.71 2.59 29.19
C VAL A 377 9.50 1.89 28.59
N ALA A 378 8.51 1.55 29.43
CA ALA A 378 7.24 1.00 28.96
C ALA A 378 6.51 2.02 28.07
N ILE A 379 5.90 1.56 26.97
CA ILE A 379 5.37 2.44 25.91
C ILE A 379 4.27 3.38 26.40
N ASP A 380 3.45 2.91 27.33
CA ASP A 380 2.39 3.67 27.99
C ASP A 380 2.96 4.82 28.85
N HIS A 381 4.08 4.60 29.51
CA HIS A 381 4.79 5.62 30.30
C HIS A 381 5.46 6.66 29.40
N HIS A 382 6.12 6.20 28.32
CA HIS A 382 6.72 7.08 27.32
C HIS A 382 5.67 8.00 26.67
N LEU A 383 4.59 7.42 26.16
CA LEU A 383 3.53 8.17 25.51
C LEU A 383 2.79 9.10 26.48
N ALA A 384 2.59 8.70 27.74
CA ALA A 384 2.02 9.58 28.75
C ALA A 384 2.87 10.83 28.97
N ALA A 385 4.18 10.65 29.15
CA ALA A 385 5.12 11.75 29.33
C ALA A 385 5.18 12.65 28.09
N ARG A 386 5.25 12.04 26.89
CA ARG A 386 5.32 12.75 25.61
C ARG A 386 4.07 13.57 25.35
N LEU A 387 2.89 12.97 25.50
CA LEU A 387 1.62 13.66 25.29
C LEU A 387 1.37 14.75 26.34
N LYS A 388 1.80 14.54 27.59
CA LYS A 388 1.76 15.59 28.62
C LYS A 388 2.61 16.80 28.24
N ALA A 389 3.82 16.57 27.73
CA ALA A 389 4.70 17.63 27.26
C ALA A 389 4.13 18.37 26.03
N LEU A 390 3.60 17.62 25.06
CA LEU A 390 3.06 18.18 23.81
C LEU A 390 1.75 18.95 24.01
N SER A 391 0.88 18.49 24.92
CA SER A 391 -0.41 19.14 25.23
C SER A 391 -0.30 20.27 26.26
N GLY A 392 0.90 20.58 26.76
CA GLY A 392 1.10 21.60 27.79
C GLY A 392 0.38 21.30 29.11
N GLY A 393 0.13 20.02 29.41
CA GLY A 393 -0.56 19.59 30.63
C GLY A 393 -2.08 19.78 30.66
N ARG A 394 -2.73 20.14 29.54
CA ARG A 394 -4.20 20.33 29.48
C ARG A 394 -5.02 19.09 29.79
N HIS A 395 -4.44 17.90 29.63
CA HIS A 395 -5.10 16.63 29.93
C HIS A 395 -4.28 15.80 30.92
N CYS A 396 -4.98 15.03 31.75
CA CYS A 396 -4.35 14.01 32.57
C CYS A 396 -3.97 12.82 31.68
N TRP A 397 -2.66 12.53 31.61
CA TRP A 397 -2.12 11.40 30.88
C TRP A 397 -1.53 10.41 31.88
N THR A 398 -2.33 9.42 32.29
CA THR A 398 -1.81 8.29 33.07
C THR A 398 -1.62 7.06 32.19
N PRO A 399 -0.62 6.20 32.46
CA PRO A 399 -0.39 4.97 31.71
C PRO A 399 -1.65 4.08 31.64
N ARG A 400 -2.41 3.99 32.74
CA ARG A 400 -3.68 3.25 32.80
C ARG A 400 -4.74 3.79 31.83
N GLN A 401 -4.92 5.10 31.77
CA GLN A 401 -5.89 5.73 30.86
C GLN A 401 -5.49 5.55 29.39
N LEU A 402 -4.19 5.60 29.08
CA LEU A 402 -3.68 5.30 27.74
C LEU A 402 -3.93 3.85 27.36
N HIS A 403 -3.58 2.92 28.26
CA HIS A 403 -3.84 1.50 28.04
C HIS A 403 -5.33 1.24 27.79
N GLN A 404 -6.21 1.86 28.58
CA GLN A 404 -7.66 1.75 28.40
C GLN A 404 -8.11 2.35 27.07
N SER A 405 -7.61 3.53 26.68
CA SER A 405 -7.94 4.16 25.39
C SER A 405 -7.51 3.27 24.22
N ILE A 406 -6.36 2.63 24.31
CA ILE A 406 -5.87 1.78 23.23
C ILE A 406 -6.62 0.44 23.17
N THR A 407 -6.73 -0.25 24.30
CA THR A 407 -7.30 -1.60 24.36
C THR A 407 -8.82 -1.58 24.23
N ALA A 408 -9.51 -0.65 24.89
CA ALA A 408 -10.97 -0.62 24.92
C ALA A 408 -11.59 0.24 23.82
N ILE A 409 -10.85 1.21 23.26
CA ILE A 409 -11.39 2.13 22.25
C ILE A 409 -10.75 1.87 20.90
N LEU A 410 -9.43 2.00 20.74
CA LEU A 410 -8.82 1.92 19.41
C LEU A 410 -8.73 0.49 18.85
N THR A 411 -8.41 -0.50 19.68
CA THR A 411 -8.21 -1.91 19.24
C THR A 411 -9.47 -2.48 18.57
N PRO A 412 -10.70 -2.34 19.13
CA PRO A 412 -11.91 -2.84 18.48
C PRO A 412 -12.15 -2.32 17.07
N TYR A 413 -11.73 -1.09 16.75
CA TYR A 413 -11.88 -0.51 15.40
C TYR A 413 -10.71 -0.86 14.46
N GLY A 414 -9.83 -1.79 14.84
CA GLY A 414 -8.77 -2.29 13.96
C GLY A 414 -7.58 -1.33 13.81
N PHE A 415 -7.43 -0.38 14.73
CA PHE A 415 -6.25 0.49 14.81
C PHE A 415 -5.02 -0.23 15.40
N ARG A 416 -5.21 -1.42 15.95
CA ARG A 416 -4.15 -2.31 16.44
C ARG A 416 -4.58 -3.74 16.21
N ASP A 417 -3.64 -4.62 15.87
CA ASP A 417 -3.88 -6.07 15.93
C ASP A 417 -4.08 -6.51 17.39
N ALA A 418 -5.17 -7.22 17.66
CA ALA A 418 -5.48 -7.76 18.98
C ALA A 418 -4.48 -8.84 19.43
N ALA A 419 -3.82 -9.52 18.48
CA ALA A 419 -2.79 -10.52 18.76
C ALA A 419 -1.38 -9.92 18.94
N GLY A 420 -1.19 -8.65 18.55
CA GLY A 420 0.10 -7.97 18.57
C GLY A 420 0.56 -7.57 19.99
N SER A 421 1.80 -7.90 20.33
CA SER A 421 2.42 -7.46 21.59
C SER A 421 2.67 -5.95 21.57
N GLY A 422 1.96 -5.21 22.44
CA GLY A 422 2.16 -3.76 22.65
C GLY A 422 3.55 -3.38 23.20
N ARG A 423 4.48 -4.33 23.33
CA ARG A 423 5.87 -4.10 23.74
C ARG A 423 6.74 -3.45 22.65
N HIS A 424 6.33 -3.53 21.38
CA HIS A 424 7.18 -3.13 20.25
C HIS A 424 6.77 -1.82 19.55
N GLY A 425 5.64 -1.20 19.93
CA GLY A 425 5.11 0.00 19.27
C GLY A 425 3.59 -0.06 19.09
N TYR A 426 2.95 1.08 18.84
CA TYR A 426 1.59 1.13 18.27
C TYR A 426 1.73 1.56 16.82
N ALA A 427 1.70 0.61 15.89
CA ALA A 427 1.71 0.93 14.46
C ALA A 427 0.28 0.84 13.92
N LEU A 428 -0.20 1.95 13.36
CA LEU A 428 -1.41 1.97 12.56
C LEU A 428 -1.08 1.48 11.15
N GLY A 429 -1.86 0.52 10.66
CA GLY A 429 -1.71 -0.05 9.32
C GLY A 429 -1.59 1.04 8.24
N ALA A 430 -0.63 0.82 7.35
CA ALA A 430 -0.11 1.70 6.31
C ALA A 430 0.96 2.73 6.74
N SER A 431 2.16 2.23 6.96
CA SER A 431 3.27 2.68 6.11
C SER A 431 2.75 3.02 4.70
N LEU A 432 3.09 4.17 4.14
CA LEU A 432 2.71 4.66 2.80
C LEU A 432 2.86 3.66 1.64
N LEU A 433 3.49 2.51 1.89
CA LEU A 433 3.85 1.46 0.95
C LEU A 433 3.32 0.11 1.45
N PRO A 434 2.79 -0.76 0.58
CA PRO A 434 2.44 -2.13 0.92
C PRO A 434 3.60 -2.89 1.56
N MET A 435 3.29 -3.87 2.41
CA MET A 435 4.27 -4.67 3.14
C MET A 435 5.38 -5.29 2.27
N PRO A 436 5.09 -5.91 1.11
CA PRO A 436 6.13 -6.47 0.24
C PRO A 436 7.09 -5.39 -0.28
N LEU A 437 6.57 -4.20 -0.56
CA LEU A 437 7.32 -3.09 -1.12
C LEU A 437 8.28 -2.45 -0.09
N GLN A 438 7.90 -2.45 1.19
CA GLN A 438 8.79 -1.98 2.26
C GLN A 438 9.98 -2.93 2.48
N VAL A 439 9.73 -4.24 2.44
CA VAL A 439 10.79 -5.25 2.54
C VAL A 439 11.73 -5.16 1.34
N GLU A 440 11.17 -4.92 0.15
CA GLU A 440 11.95 -4.68 -1.07
C GLU A 440 12.82 -3.42 -0.95
N ILE A 441 12.27 -2.29 -0.54
CA ILE A 441 13.02 -1.04 -0.36
C ILE A 441 14.14 -1.22 0.66
N HIS A 442 13.87 -1.88 1.78
CA HIS A 442 14.90 -2.22 2.76
C HIS A 442 16.03 -3.04 2.14
N GLY A 443 15.69 -4.10 1.40
CA GLY A 443 16.67 -4.95 0.71
C GLY A 443 17.50 -4.19 -0.31
N LEU A 444 16.88 -3.30 -1.11
CA LEU A 444 17.55 -2.46 -2.09
C LEU A 444 18.52 -1.46 -1.45
N LEU A 445 18.09 -0.82 -0.36
CA LEU A 445 18.86 0.20 0.33
C LEU A 445 20.06 -0.42 1.06
N GLN A 446 19.87 -1.59 1.68
CA GLN A 446 20.94 -2.36 2.30
C GLN A 446 21.97 -2.85 1.25
N ALA A 447 21.51 -3.47 0.16
CA ALA A 447 22.40 -3.96 -0.89
C ALA A 447 23.23 -2.84 -1.53
N ASN A 448 22.61 -1.68 -1.77
CA ASN A 448 23.31 -0.52 -2.32
C ASN A 448 24.32 0.05 -1.33
N ALA A 449 23.97 0.18 -0.06
CA ALA A 449 24.86 0.74 0.94
C ALA A 449 26.04 -0.18 1.29
N ASP A 450 25.84 -1.50 1.27
CA ASP A 450 26.91 -2.48 1.45
C ASP A 450 27.86 -2.50 0.23
N ARG A 451 27.34 -2.41 -1.00
CA ARG A 451 28.16 -2.38 -2.24
C ARG A 451 28.93 -1.08 -2.44
N LEU A 452 28.33 0.06 -2.11
CA LEU A 452 28.97 1.38 -2.19
C LEU A 452 29.94 1.65 -1.04
N GLY A 453 29.87 0.85 0.03
CA GLY A 453 30.53 1.17 1.29
C GLY A 453 30.04 2.47 1.90
N ASP A 454 28.78 2.87 1.65
CA ASP A 454 28.21 4.13 2.15
C ASP A 454 27.75 3.98 3.61
N PRO A 455 28.45 4.56 4.59
CA PRO A 455 28.09 4.45 6.00
C PRO A 455 26.75 5.12 6.31
N SER A 456 26.32 6.13 5.53
CA SER A 456 25.05 6.82 5.72
C SER A 456 23.87 5.96 5.24
N GLY A 457 23.97 5.36 4.05
CA GLY A 457 23.04 4.37 3.53
C GLY A 457 22.92 3.15 4.43
N GLN A 458 24.03 2.67 5.01
CA GLN A 458 24.03 1.51 5.91
C GLN A 458 23.29 1.82 7.21
N ALA A 459 23.45 3.04 7.75
CA ALA A 459 22.72 3.47 8.94
C ALA A 459 21.20 3.58 8.65
N ILE A 460 20.82 4.11 7.49
CA ILE A 460 19.42 4.24 7.07
C ILE A 460 18.79 2.85 6.86
N ALA A 461 19.49 1.93 6.20
CA ALA A 461 19.03 0.56 5.99
C ALA A 461 18.85 -0.19 7.32
N ARG A 462 19.83 -0.11 8.24
CA ARG A 462 19.73 -0.72 9.58
C ARG A 462 18.54 -0.19 10.37
N GLU A 463 18.31 1.13 10.35
CA GLU A 463 17.18 1.73 11.06
C GLU A 463 15.84 1.33 10.44
N LEU A 464 15.74 1.27 9.11
CA LEU A 464 14.54 0.79 8.41
C LEU A 464 14.27 -0.69 8.73
N GLY A 465 15.28 -1.55 8.67
CA GLY A 465 15.14 -2.98 8.99
C GLY A 465 14.72 -3.22 10.44
N ARG A 466 15.30 -2.47 11.37
CA ARG A 466 14.94 -2.48 12.79
C ARG A 466 13.48 -2.06 13.01
N ARG A 467 12.96 -1.12 12.23
CA ARG A 467 11.55 -0.69 12.29
C ARG A 467 10.60 -1.74 11.74
N LEU A 468 10.93 -2.36 10.60
CA LEU A 468 10.12 -3.42 9.99
C LEU A 468 10.00 -4.66 10.91
N GLN A 469 11.12 -5.11 11.49
CA GLN A 469 11.11 -6.21 12.46
C GLN A 469 10.22 -5.92 13.68
N ARG A 470 10.21 -4.67 14.15
CA ARG A 470 9.41 -4.25 15.30
C ARG A 470 7.93 -4.07 15.01
N SER A 471 7.55 -3.88 13.75
CA SER A 471 6.17 -3.97 13.29
C SER A 471 5.68 -5.43 13.10
N GLY A 472 6.48 -6.43 13.50
CA GLY A 472 6.14 -7.85 13.39
C GLY A 472 6.49 -8.48 12.03
N ILE A 473 7.33 -7.82 11.23
CA ILE A 473 7.73 -8.28 9.91
C ILE A 473 9.06 -9.00 10.02
N ALA A 474 9.05 -10.32 9.96
CA ALA A 474 10.28 -11.08 9.85
C ALA A 474 10.93 -10.80 8.49
N ILE A 475 12.06 -10.08 8.50
CA ILE A 475 12.92 -9.94 7.32
C ILE A 475 13.72 -11.23 7.23
N GLU A 476 13.08 -12.32 6.84
CA GLU A 476 13.80 -13.50 6.38
C GLU A 476 14.41 -13.20 5.01
N THR A 477 15.58 -13.78 4.74
CA THR A 477 16.44 -13.51 3.59
C THR A 477 15.76 -13.89 2.27
N VAL A 478 14.85 -13.03 1.79
CA VAL A 478 14.34 -13.11 0.42
C VAL A 478 15.50 -12.86 -0.54
N PRO A 479 15.80 -13.78 -1.48
CA PRO A 479 16.90 -13.60 -2.41
C PRO A 479 16.64 -12.38 -3.29
N GLN A 480 17.60 -11.46 -3.31
CA GLN A 480 17.50 -10.15 -3.94
C GLN A 480 17.41 -10.28 -5.47
N VAL A 481 16.33 -9.80 -6.10
CA VAL A 481 16.14 -9.86 -7.55
C VAL A 481 16.73 -8.64 -8.28
N ARG A 482 17.06 -7.55 -7.57
CA ARG A 482 17.55 -6.29 -8.17
C ARG A 482 18.58 -5.59 -7.30
N ALA A 483 19.61 -5.03 -7.95
CA ALA A 483 20.54 -4.06 -7.39
C ALA A 483 20.52 -2.81 -8.27
N TYR A 484 20.35 -1.62 -7.69
CA TYR A 484 20.20 -0.35 -8.44
C TYR A 484 21.44 0.52 -8.27
N PHE A 485 22.08 0.92 -9.37
CA PHE A 485 23.02 2.04 -9.39
C PHE A 485 22.49 3.07 -10.40
N ASN A 486 22.26 4.30 -9.92
CA ASN A 486 22.06 5.58 -10.60
C ASN A 486 21.52 5.66 -12.06
N ARG A 487 20.44 6.48 -12.20
CA ARG A 487 19.81 7.08 -13.39
C ARG A 487 19.97 6.36 -14.74
N SER A 488 18.86 5.78 -15.21
CA SER A 488 18.65 5.40 -16.61
C SER A 488 18.85 6.62 -17.52
N LEU A 489 19.77 6.51 -18.50
CA LEU A 489 20.01 7.52 -19.54
C LEU A 489 18.96 7.51 -20.67
N LEU A 490 17.90 6.70 -20.56
CA LEU A 490 16.84 6.62 -21.56
C LEU A 490 15.65 7.48 -21.14
N ALA A 491 15.61 8.71 -21.67
CA ALA A 491 14.46 9.58 -21.57
C ALA A 491 13.25 8.96 -22.30
N GLY A 492 12.15 8.78 -21.56
CA GLY A 492 10.77 8.90 -22.03
C GLY A 492 10.29 7.97 -23.15
N ASP A 493 10.66 8.22 -24.40
CA ASP A 493 9.73 8.02 -25.52
C ASP A 493 10.26 7.18 -26.70
N GLN A 494 11.35 6.43 -26.54
CA GLN A 494 11.84 5.53 -27.61
C GLN A 494 12.01 4.07 -27.15
N ARG A 495 11.02 3.54 -26.42
CA ARG A 495 10.99 2.10 -26.09
C ARG A 495 10.49 1.32 -27.32
N ARG A 496 11.36 0.49 -27.91
CA ARG A 496 10.97 -0.44 -28.99
C ARG A 496 10.06 -1.54 -28.41
N SER A 497 8.83 -1.64 -28.92
CA SER A 497 7.86 -2.68 -28.55
C SER A 497 8.46 -4.09 -28.71
N GLY A 498 8.32 -4.94 -27.68
CA GLY A 498 8.78 -6.33 -27.70
C GLY A 498 10.18 -6.59 -27.12
N THR A 499 10.81 -5.57 -26.52
CA THR A 499 12.08 -5.73 -25.77
C THR A 499 11.82 -6.01 -24.29
N LEU A 500 12.72 -6.76 -23.66
CA LEU A 500 12.69 -7.07 -22.21
C LEU A 500 12.83 -5.82 -21.29
N LEU A 501 12.99 -4.64 -21.87
CA LEU A 501 12.91 -3.33 -21.18
C LEU A 501 11.47 -2.93 -20.81
N ASN A 502 10.46 -3.55 -21.43
CA ASN A 502 9.05 -3.26 -21.13
C ASN A 502 8.61 -3.93 -19.82
N THR A 503 7.90 -3.18 -18.97
CA THR A 503 7.45 -3.65 -17.63
C THR A 503 6.66 -4.96 -17.70
N GLU A 504 5.87 -5.16 -18.77
CA GLU A 504 5.06 -6.36 -18.99
C GLU A 504 5.88 -7.64 -19.26
N GLN A 505 7.05 -7.53 -19.90
CA GLN A 505 7.92 -8.69 -20.19
C GLN A 505 8.99 -8.92 -19.10
N ALA A 506 9.22 -7.92 -18.25
CA ALA A 506 10.19 -8.02 -17.15
C ALA A 506 9.69 -8.89 -15.98
N GLU A 507 8.38 -8.87 -15.67
CA GLU A 507 7.82 -9.69 -14.58
C GLU A 507 7.87 -11.21 -14.88
N PRO A 508 7.48 -11.70 -16.08
CA PRO A 508 7.59 -13.12 -16.42
C PRO A 508 9.05 -13.62 -16.39
N LEU A 509 10.01 -12.81 -16.84
CA LEU A 509 11.44 -13.17 -16.78
C LEU A 509 11.93 -13.29 -15.33
N ARG A 510 11.47 -12.40 -14.43
CA ARG A 510 11.83 -12.50 -13.00
C ARG A 510 11.26 -13.75 -12.36
N GLY A 511 10.00 -14.08 -12.66
CA GLY A 511 9.39 -15.34 -12.24
C GLY A 511 10.21 -16.55 -12.72
N ALA A 512 10.65 -16.53 -13.98
CA ALA A 512 11.48 -17.60 -14.54
C ALA A 512 12.85 -17.73 -13.85
N ILE A 513 13.51 -16.61 -13.52
CA ILE A 513 14.78 -16.64 -12.76
C ILE A 513 14.56 -17.21 -11.36
N GLN A 514 13.55 -16.72 -10.63
CA GLN A 514 13.24 -17.17 -9.26
C GLN A 514 12.86 -18.66 -9.20
N GLN A 515 12.15 -19.14 -10.21
CA GLN A 515 11.68 -20.53 -10.30
C GLN A 515 12.68 -21.44 -11.03
N HIS A 516 13.87 -20.92 -11.38
CA HIS A 516 14.91 -21.60 -12.16
C HIS A 516 14.37 -22.26 -13.45
N GLN A 517 13.45 -21.59 -14.15
CA GLN A 517 12.78 -22.09 -15.34
C GLN A 517 13.56 -21.79 -16.61
N ARG A 518 13.45 -22.69 -17.59
CA ARG A 518 14.04 -22.50 -18.92
C ARG A 518 13.24 -21.50 -19.74
N VAL A 519 13.96 -20.67 -20.51
CA VAL A 519 13.38 -19.59 -21.30
C VAL A 519 13.90 -19.62 -22.74
N VAL A 520 13.04 -19.24 -23.68
CA VAL A 520 13.42 -18.99 -25.08
C VAL A 520 13.39 -17.50 -25.36
N PHE A 521 14.55 -16.96 -25.74
CA PHE A 521 14.76 -15.57 -26.14
C PHE A 521 14.80 -15.45 -27.66
N THR A 522 14.39 -14.29 -28.19
CA THR A 522 14.66 -13.90 -29.57
C THR A 522 15.63 -12.74 -29.60
N THR A 523 16.62 -12.83 -30.49
CA THR A 523 17.59 -11.75 -30.71
C THR A 523 17.00 -10.67 -31.61
N LEU A 524 17.04 -9.42 -31.14
CA LEU A 524 16.55 -8.25 -31.86
C LEU A 524 17.79 -7.46 -32.34
N ALA A 525 18.46 -7.97 -33.37
CA ALA A 525 19.64 -7.30 -33.93
C ALA A 525 19.26 -5.96 -34.59
N ALA A 526 20.14 -4.96 -34.49
CA ALA A 526 19.97 -3.66 -35.16
C ALA A 526 20.25 -3.70 -36.67
N SER A 527 20.80 -4.80 -37.18
CA SER A 527 21.14 -5.03 -38.59
C SER A 527 20.59 -6.39 -39.03
N HIS A 528 20.02 -6.44 -40.23
CA HIS A 528 19.22 -7.51 -40.88
C HIS A 528 19.78 -8.97 -40.93
N ALA A 529 20.43 -9.47 -39.88
CA ALA A 529 20.66 -10.90 -39.69
C ALA A 529 19.50 -11.48 -38.87
N GLY A 530 18.94 -12.60 -39.30
CA GLY A 530 17.64 -13.14 -38.89
C GLY A 530 17.41 -13.30 -37.38
N LEU A 531 16.13 -13.40 -37.00
CA LEU A 531 15.67 -13.69 -35.64
C LEU A 531 16.20 -15.06 -35.18
N GLU A 532 17.34 -15.08 -34.50
CA GLU A 532 17.81 -16.31 -33.86
C GLU A 532 17.08 -16.54 -32.54
N GLU A 533 16.50 -17.73 -32.37
CA GLU A 533 15.94 -18.20 -31.10
C GLU A 533 17.05 -18.80 -30.24
N ILE A 534 17.24 -18.23 -29.05
CA ILE A 534 18.20 -18.70 -28.07
C ILE A 534 17.44 -19.41 -26.94
N ARG A 535 17.74 -20.68 -26.72
CA ARG A 535 17.23 -21.45 -25.58
C ARG A 535 18.28 -21.45 -24.47
N GLY A 536 17.88 -21.03 -23.28
CA GLY A 536 18.82 -20.97 -22.15
C GLY A 536 18.17 -20.78 -20.80
N TRP A 537 18.99 -20.95 -19.77
CA TRP A 537 18.64 -20.78 -18.38
C TRP A 537 19.01 -19.37 -17.94
N PRO A 538 18.06 -18.46 -17.66
CA PRO A 538 18.38 -17.14 -17.16
C PRO A 538 18.91 -17.27 -15.73
N LEU A 539 20.06 -16.65 -15.47
CA LEU A 539 20.74 -16.73 -14.18
C LEU A 539 20.61 -15.43 -13.40
N GLN A 540 21.02 -14.30 -14.01
CA GLN A 540 21.05 -13.02 -13.31
C GLN A 540 20.97 -11.84 -14.28
N LEU A 541 20.39 -10.74 -13.81
CA LEU A 541 20.47 -9.45 -14.47
C LEU A 541 21.67 -8.66 -13.93
N ILE A 542 22.59 -8.29 -14.81
CA ILE A 542 23.82 -7.58 -14.50
C ILE A 542 23.76 -6.20 -15.14
N PHE A 543 24.08 -5.15 -14.39
CA PHE A 543 24.23 -3.80 -14.93
C PHE A 543 25.71 -3.50 -15.13
N HIS A 544 26.12 -3.12 -16.35
CA HIS A 544 27.51 -2.82 -16.68
C HIS A 544 27.60 -1.60 -17.59
N THR A 545 28.51 -0.68 -17.25
CA THR A 545 28.85 0.61 -17.89
C THR A 545 27.69 1.60 -18.13
N SER A 546 26.66 1.19 -18.88
CA SER A 546 25.51 2.04 -19.22
C SER A 546 24.23 1.26 -19.57
N ALA A 547 24.25 -0.09 -19.50
CA ALA A 547 23.13 -0.92 -19.94
C ALA A 547 22.92 -2.15 -19.04
N TRP A 548 21.72 -2.72 -19.13
CA TRP A 548 21.36 -3.97 -18.49
C TRP A 548 21.69 -5.16 -19.40
N TYR A 549 22.30 -6.18 -18.82
CA TYR A 549 22.66 -7.44 -19.45
C TYR A 549 21.96 -8.59 -18.73
N LEU A 550 21.52 -9.58 -19.47
CA LEU A 550 21.07 -10.85 -18.94
C LEU A 550 22.24 -11.84 -19.06
N LEU A 551 22.67 -12.37 -17.92
CA LEU A 551 23.51 -13.56 -17.84
C LEU A 551 22.60 -14.79 -17.94
N PHE A 552 22.88 -15.64 -18.91
CA PHE A 552 22.18 -16.89 -19.11
C PHE A 552 23.14 -18.00 -19.57
N GLU A 553 22.76 -19.25 -19.30
CA GLU A 553 23.49 -20.44 -19.78
C GLU A 553 22.74 -21.04 -20.97
N HIS A 554 23.42 -21.24 -22.09
CA HIS A 554 22.86 -21.92 -23.25
C HIS A 554 22.49 -23.37 -22.93
N ASP A 555 21.34 -23.83 -23.42
CA ASP A 555 20.95 -25.23 -23.29
C ASP A 555 21.59 -26.06 -24.41
N HIS A 556 22.34 -27.10 -24.05
CA HIS A 556 22.91 -28.06 -24.98
C HIS A 556 22.46 -29.47 -24.60
N ILE A 557 21.80 -30.13 -25.55
CA ILE A 557 21.28 -31.49 -25.36
C ILE A 557 22.47 -32.44 -25.15
N GLY A 558 22.56 -33.04 -23.96
CA GLY A 558 23.57 -34.06 -23.63
C GLY A 558 24.79 -33.57 -22.85
N GLN A 559 24.86 -32.30 -22.43
CA GLN A 559 25.93 -31.78 -21.56
C GLN A 559 25.37 -31.23 -20.24
N THR A 560 26.08 -31.46 -19.14
CA THR A 560 25.69 -30.99 -17.79
C THR A 560 25.95 -29.50 -17.58
N GLU A 561 26.84 -28.92 -18.38
CA GLU A 561 27.21 -27.50 -18.36
C GLU A 561 27.09 -26.91 -19.76
N GLY A 562 26.50 -25.73 -19.86
CA GLY A 562 26.33 -24.97 -21.09
C GLY A 562 27.24 -23.75 -21.15
N LEU A 563 27.29 -23.13 -22.34
CA LEU A 563 28.02 -21.89 -22.58
C LEU A 563 27.36 -20.73 -21.82
N LEU A 564 28.11 -20.04 -20.97
CA LEU A 564 27.63 -18.83 -20.30
C LEU A 564 27.75 -17.63 -21.25
N ALA A 565 26.68 -16.86 -21.39
CA ALA A 565 26.66 -15.69 -22.23
C ALA A 565 25.97 -14.52 -21.52
N CYS A 566 26.47 -13.32 -21.79
CA CYS A 566 25.84 -12.05 -21.41
C CYS A 566 25.34 -11.35 -22.66
N ARG A 567 24.06 -10.98 -22.70
CA ARG A 567 23.53 -10.12 -23.77
C ARG A 567 22.71 -8.98 -23.20
N ARG A 568 22.76 -7.84 -23.89
CA ARG A 568 21.99 -6.67 -23.47
C ARG A 568 20.50 -6.94 -23.57
N ILE A 569 19.76 -6.52 -22.54
CA ILE A 569 18.32 -6.76 -22.42
C ILE A 569 17.51 -6.04 -23.50
N ASP A 570 18.04 -4.94 -24.06
CA ASP A 570 17.42 -4.18 -25.15
C ASP A 570 17.52 -4.88 -26.51
N GLN A 571 18.36 -5.91 -26.61
CA GLN A 571 18.53 -6.75 -27.80
C GLN A 571 17.85 -8.11 -27.67
N LEU A 572 17.08 -8.32 -26.60
CA LEU A 572 16.41 -9.57 -26.29
C LEU A 572 14.90 -9.36 -26.15
N GLY A 573 14.12 -10.22 -26.80
CA GLY A 573 12.69 -10.37 -26.59
C GLY A 573 12.37 -11.70 -25.92
N LEU A 574 11.47 -11.70 -24.93
CA LEU A 574 10.98 -12.93 -24.32
C LEU A 574 9.91 -13.56 -25.22
N ARG A 575 10.14 -14.78 -25.73
CA ARG A 575 9.16 -15.50 -26.55
C ARG A 575 8.24 -16.39 -25.73
N ARG A 576 8.82 -17.26 -24.91
CA ARG A 576 8.07 -18.21 -24.08
C ARG A 576 8.91 -18.69 -22.90
N ILE A 577 8.22 -19.02 -21.81
CA ILE A 577 8.76 -19.71 -20.64
C ILE A 577 8.32 -21.17 -20.74
N GLU A 578 9.24 -22.11 -20.60
CA GLU A 578 8.92 -23.52 -20.73
C GLU A 578 8.44 -24.10 -19.39
N ILE A 579 7.13 -24.30 -19.30
CA ILE A 579 6.45 -24.80 -18.10
C ILE A 579 6.92 -26.24 -17.82
N GLY A 580 7.36 -26.52 -16.59
CA GLY A 580 7.79 -27.85 -16.15
C GLY A 580 9.28 -28.18 -16.35
N SER A 581 10.05 -27.28 -16.98
CA SER A 581 11.51 -27.42 -17.11
C SER A 581 12.23 -26.55 -16.08
N CYS A 582 12.36 -27.06 -14.85
CA CYS A 582 13.04 -26.36 -13.74
C CYS A 582 14.42 -26.98 -13.44
N ARG A 583 15.43 -26.13 -13.26
CA ARG A 583 16.77 -26.55 -12.85
C ARG A 583 16.87 -26.70 -11.33
N SER A 584 17.70 -27.64 -10.87
CA SER A 584 17.99 -27.78 -9.44
C SER A 584 18.78 -26.57 -8.91
N GLN A 585 18.47 -26.14 -7.69
CA GLN A 585 19.15 -25.05 -6.99
C GLN A 585 20.70 -25.19 -6.93
N PRO A 586 21.29 -26.38 -6.65
CA PRO A 586 22.75 -26.51 -6.63
C PRO A 586 23.40 -26.32 -8.01
N SER A 587 22.73 -26.76 -9.08
CA SER A 587 23.23 -26.57 -10.44
C SER A 587 23.15 -25.09 -10.86
N HIS A 588 22.06 -24.40 -10.50
CA HIS A 588 21.93 -22.96 -10.73
C HIS A 588 23.01 -22.16 -9.98
N ALA A 589 23.26 -22.48 -8.72
CA ALA A 589 24.31 -21.83 -7.92
C ALA A 589 25.73 -22.10 -8.47
N ALA A 590 25.98 -23.28 -9.04
CA ALA A 590 27.26 -23.58 -9.68
C ALA A 590 27.50 -22.75 -10.95
N ALA A 591 26.46 -22.55 -11.77
CA ALA A 591 26.53 -21.71 -12.95
C ALA A 591 26.76 -20.22 -12.61
N LEU A 592 26.12 -19.73 -11.54
CA LEU A 592 26.36 -18.38 -11.03
C LEU A 592 27.81 -18.18 -10.58
N ARG A 593 28.36 -19.08 -9.75
CA ARG A 593 29.76 -19.02 -9.31
C ARG A 593 30.75 -19.07 -10.49
N ARG A 594 30.45 -19.87 -11.53
CA ARG A 594 31.23 -19.87 -12.78
C ARG A 594 31.15 -18.51 -13.48
N GLY A 595 29.98 -17.90 -13.56
CA GLY A 595 29.79 -16.56 -14.12
C GLY A 595 30.57 -15.48 -13.37
N GLU A 596 30.51 -15.49 -12.04
CA GLU A 596 31.29 -14.57 -11.17
C GLU A 596 32.79 -14.75 -11.40
N THR A 597 33.27 -16.00 -11.43
CA THR A 597 34.69 -16.30 -11.70
C THR A 597 35.13 -15.80 -13.08
N LEU A 598 34.30 -15.97 -14.12
CA LEU A 598 34.59 -15.45 -15.46
C LEU A 598 34.58 -13.92 -15.49
N GLN A 599 33.65 -13.28 -14.79
CA GLN A 599 33.59 -11.82 -14.69
C GLN A 599 34.85 -11.27 -14.00
N ASP A 600 35.29 -11.89 -12.91
CA ASP A 600 36.49 -11.47 -12.19
C ASP A 600 37.74 -11.63 -13.06
N ILE A 601 37.88 -12.75 -13.77
CA ILE A 601 39.06 -13.02 -14.62
C ILE A 601 39.08 -12.15 -15.88
N CYS A 602 37.93 -11.96 -16.55
CA CYS A 602 37.85 -11.19 -17.79
C CYS A 602 37.87 -9.67 -17.54
N GLY A 603 37.39 -9.21 -16.39
CA GLY A 603 37.17 -7.79 -16.08
C GLY A 603 36.12 -7.12 -16.98
N SER A 604 35.32 -7.91 -17.69
CA SER A 604 34.25 -7.49 -18.61
C SER A 604 33.13 -8.54 -18.63
N LEU A 605 32.05 -8.26 -19.38
CA LEU A 605 30.94 -9.20 -19.57
C LEU A 605 31.11 -10.08 -20.83
N GLU A 606 32.27 -10.07 -21.49
CA GLU A 606 32.53 -10.87 -22.69
C GLU A 606 33.19 -12.22 -22.34
N PHE A 607 32.36 -13.25 -22.13
CA PHE A 607 32.81 -14.58 -21.67
C PHE A 607 33.30 -15.54 -22.77
N GLY A 608 33.52 -15.05 -23.99
CA GLY A 608 33.96 -15.86 -25.13
C GLY A 608 32.86 -16.76 -25.72
N GLY A 609 33.13 -17.30 -26.92
CA GLY A 609 32.15 -18.05 -27.73
C GLY A 609 32.26 -19.58 -27.66
N SER A 610 33.09 -20.13 -26.77
CA SER A 610 33.35 -21.57 -26.70
C SER A 610 33.30 -22.09 -25.26
N LEU A 611 32.51 -23.15 -25.04
CA LEU A 611 32.37 -23.79 -23.73
C LEU A 611 33.70 -24.39 -23.24
N GLN A 612 34.45 -25.01 -24.15
CA GLN A 612 35.75 -25.61 -23.82
C GLN A 612 36.75 -24.55 -23.33
N ALA A 613 36.69 -23.35 -23.92
CA ALA A 613 37.56 -22.25 -23.54
C ALA A 613 37.18 -21.68 -22.16
N GLN A 614 35.87 -21.56 -21.85
CA GLN A 614 35.39 -21.16 -20.52
C GLN A 614 35.81 -22.18 -19.44
N GLN A 615 35.65 -23.47 -19.72
CA GLN A 615 36.04 -24.55 -18.80
C GLN A 615 37.55 -24.58 -18.56
N ALA A 616 38.37 -24.33 -19.58
CA ALA A 616 39.83 -24.26 -19.46
C ALA A 616 40.28 -23.09 -18.56
N VAL A 617 39.54 -21.97 -18.53
CA VAL A 617 39.86 -20.81 -17.68
C VAL A 617 39.34 -20.97 -16.25
N CYS A 618 38.13 -21.53 -16.07
CA CYS A 618 37.52 -21.76 -14.75
C CYS A 618 38.00 -23.02 -14.02
N GLY A 619 38.61 -23.97 -14.74
CA GLY A 619 39.10 -25.23 -14.18
C GLY A 619 40.35 -25.07 -13.30
N SER A 620 40.79 -26.17 -12.68
CA SER A 620 42.02 -26.22 -11.88
C SER A 620 43.24 -25.74 -12.68
N PRO A 621 44.25 -25.13 -12.02
CA PRO A 621 45.45 -24.64 -12.68
C PRO A 621 46.18 -25.81 -13.36
N SER A 622 45.98 -25.92 -14.67
CA SER A 622 46.51 -26.95 -15.53
C SER A 622 47.18 -26.29 -16.74
N GLU A 623 47.99 -27.04 -17.46
CA GLU A 623 48.65 -26.60 -18.69
C GLU A 623 47.65 -26.01 -19.72
N GLN A 624 46.37 -26.40 -19.63
CA GLN A 624 45.28 -25.89 -20.46
C GLN A 624 44.91 -24.44 -20.13
N ARG A 625 44.96 -24.03 -18.85
CA ARG A 625 44.70 -22.64 -18.44
C ARG A 625 45.79 -21.71 -18.98
N SER A 626 47.05 -22.11 -18.91
CA SER A 626 48.17 -21.34 -19.46
C SER A 626 48.10 -21.20 -20.99
N LYS A 627 47.52 -22.19 -21.70
CA LYS A 627 47.27 -22.13 -23.14
C LYS A 627 46.07 -21.25 -23.52
N ALA A 628 45.11 -21.04 -22.61
CA ALA A 628 43.91 -20.25 -22.83
C ALA A 628 44.07 -18.76 -22.40
N MET A 629 45.16 -18.44 -21.69
CA MET A 629 45.48 -17.09 -21.22
C MET A 629 46.59 -16.47 -22.08
N GLY A 630 46.54 -15.15 -22.27
CA GLY A 630 47.60 -14.36 -22.87
C GLY A 630 47.92 -13.14 -22.00
N THR A 631 49.15 -12.65 -22.10
CA THR A 631 49.59 -11.50 -21.30
C THR A 631 49.51 -10.22 -22.13
N LEU A 632 48.74 -9.25 -21.64
CA LEU A 632 48.73 -7.88 -22.14
C LEU A 632 49.88 -7.12 -21.48
N GLN A 633 50.85 -6.68 -22.28
CA GLN A 633 51.98 -5.88 -21.81
C GLN A 633 51.80 -4.43 -22.26
N LEU A 634 51.74 -3.52 -21.29
CA LEU A 634 51.56 -2.09 -21.49
C LEU A 634 52.76 -1.35 -20.89
N SER A 635 53.23 -0.27 -21.54
CA SER A 635 54.10 0.72 -20.92
C SER A 635 53.37 2.04 -20.81
N CYS A 636 53.41 2.65 -19.63
CA CYS A 636 52.61 3.83 -19.32
C CYS A 636 53.49 5.02 -18.94
N ASP A 637 52.98 6.23 -19.15
CA ASP A 637 53.52 7.44 -18.52
C ASP A 637 53.08 7.55 -17.05
N ALA A 638 53.59 8.54 -16.31
CA ALA A 638 53.32 8.68 -14.87
C ALA A 638 51.84 8.95 -14.54
N ALA A 639 51.13 9.71 -15.40
CA ALA A 639 49.73 10.07 -15.18
C ALA A 639 48.80 8.89 -15.47
N ALA A 640 49.03 8.18 -16.57
CA ALA A 640 48.31 6.97 -16.92
C ALA A 640 48.60 5.84 -15.91
N PHE A 641 49.83 5.70 -15.41
CA PHE A 641 50.18 4.70 -14.41
C PHE A 641 49.45 4.92 -13.07
N ALA A 642 49.30 6.17 -12.62
CA ALA A 642 48.56 6.50 -11.41
C ALA A 642 47.09 6.08 -11.49
N LEU A 643 46.44 6.32 -12.64
CA LEU A 643 45.06 5.94 -12.90
C LEU A 643 44.91 4.42 -13.08
N LEU A 644 45.82 3.79 -13.82
CA LEU A 644 45.85 2.33 -14.02
C LEU A 644 46.01 1.57 -12.70
N ARG A 645 46.79 2.07 -11.75
CA ARG A 645 46.94 1.41 -10.44
C ARG A 645 45.62 1.28 -9.67
N GLU A 646 44.71 2.23 -9.82
CA GLU A 646 43.38 2.18 -9.21
C GLU A 646 42.43 1.29 -10.04
N GLU A 647 42.45 1.46 -11.37
CA GLU A 647 41.54 0.77 -12.30
C GLU A 647 41.83 -0.74 -12.45
N VAL A 648 43.09 -1.16 -12.29
CA VAL A 648 43.52 -2.56 -12.46
C VAL A 648 43.13 -3.42 -11.24
N ARG A 649 42.65 -2.82 -10.14
CA ARG A 649 42.05 -3.54 -8.99
C ARG A 649 40.79 -4.32 -9.33
N ARG A 650 40.20 -4.07 -10.50
CA ARG A 650 39.07 -4.86 -11.04
C ARG A 650 39.47 -6.27 -11.48
N PHE A 651 40.77 -6.54 -11.62
CA PHE A 651 41.30 -7.85 -11.97
C PHE A 651 41.86 -8.56 -10.71
N PRO A 652 41.97 -9.90 -10.71
CA PRO A 652 42.54 -10.63 -9.59
C PRO A 652 43.99 -10.23 -9.38
N ALA A 653 44.40 -10.01 -8.13
CA ALA A 653 45.76 -9.57 -7.80
C ALA A 653 46.86 -10.50 -8.36
N ALA A 654 46.56 -11.80 -8.49
CA ALA A 654 47.49 -12.79 -9.06
C ALA A 654 47.68 -12.68 -10.59
N ALA A 655 46.80 -11.98 -11.29
CA ALA A 655 46.84 -11.80 -12.75
C ALA A 655 47.49 -10.47 -13.17
N VAL A 656 47.91 -9.64 -12.22
CA VAL A 656 48.40 -8.29 -12.46
C VAL A 656 49.83 -8.16 -11.93
N ARG A 657 50.74 -7.66 -12.77
CA ARG A 657 52.11 -7.28 -12.36
C ARG A 657 52.33 -5.79 -12.67
N LEU A 658 52.68 -5.02 -11.64
CA LEU A 658 52.89 -3.57 -11.75
C LEU A 658 54.38 -3.21 -11.62
N SER A 659 54.78 -2.12 -12.31
CA SER A 659 56.10 -1.51 -12.15
C SER A 659 56.34 -0.97 -10.73
N ARG A 660 57.59 -1.05 -10.28
CA ARG A 660 58.06 -0.27 -9.14
C ARG A 660 58.02 1.24 -9.46
N PRO A 661 57.64 2.09 -8.49
CA PRO A 661 57.70 3.54 -8.67
C PRO A 661 59.17 4.00 -8.81
N LEU A 662 59.41 5.06 -9.58
CA LEU A 662 60.74 5.68 -9.68
C LEU A 662 61.01 6.57 -8.45
N PRO A 663 62.27 6.69 -8.00
CA PRO A 663 62.61 7.53 -6.85
C PRO A 663 62.34 9.01 -7.17
N GLY A 664 61.36 9.61 -6.49
CA GLY A 664 60.98 11.03 -6.64
C GLY A 664 59.54 11.27 -7.08
N ASP A 665 58.83 10.24 -7.56
CA ASP A 665 57.39 10.33 -7.78
C ASP A 665 56.71 10.23 -6.40
N GLY A 666 55.94 11.24 -5.99
CA GLY A 666 55.21 11.28 -4.71
C GLY A 666 54.10 10.24 -4.55
N VAL A 667 54.24 9.08 -5.20
CA VAL A 667 53.30 7.96 -5.24
C VAL A 667 53.64 7.00 -4.11
N LEU A 668 52.93 7.12 -2.98
CA LEU A 668 53.04 6.20 -1.85
C LEU A 668 52.55 4.79 -2.28
N SER A 669 53.36 3.76 -2.02
CA SER A 669 52.92 2.37 -2.12
C SER A 669 52.16 1.99 -0.85
N PRO A 670 50.94 1.42 -0.93
CA PRO A 670 50.28 0.86 0.25
C PRO A 670 51.07 -0.35 0.79
N PRO A 671 51.08 -0.60 2.10
CA PRO A 671 51.85 -1.69 2.69
C PRO A 671 51.29 -3.04 2.24
N GLY A 672 52.08 -3.83 1.50
CA GLY A 672 51.75 -5.20 1.11
C GLY A 672 51.66 -5.48 -0.40
N GLU A 673 51.68 -4.47 -1.27
CA GLU A 673 51.74 -4.66 -2.73
C GLU A 673 53.19 -4.95 -3.17
N GLN A 674 53.47 -6.18 -3.59
CA GLN A 674 54.77 -6.54 -4.18
C GLN A 674 54.81 -6.05 -5.62
N ALA A 675 55.52 -4.95 -5.88
CA ALA A 675 55.79 -4.49 -7.24
C ALA A 675 56.88 -5.37 -7.90
N GLU A 676 56.46 -6.19 -8.86
CA GLU A 676 57.28 -7.24 -9.48
C GLU A 676 58.12 -6.75 -10.68
N LEU A 677 57.72 -5.67 -11.38
CA LEU A 677 58.37 -5.23 -12.61
C LEU A 677 59.32 -4.03 -12.40
N LEU A 678 60.40 -3.97 -13.18
CA LEU A 678 61.39 -2.88 -13.13
C LEU A 678 61.03 -1.74 -14.11
N PRO A 679 61.03 -0.47 -13.67
CA PRO A 679 60.74 0.67 -14.54
C PRO A 679 61.86 0.90 -15.56
N CYS A 680 61.47 1.30 -16.77
CA CYS A 680 62.36 1.64 -17.87
C CYS A 680 62.60 3.16 -17.95
N SER A 681 63.56 3.68 -17.18
CA SER A 681 63.86 5.12 -17.07
C SER A 681 64.28 5.85 -18.37
N ARG A 682 64.61 5.11 -19.43
CA ARG A 682 65.00 5.67 -20.75
C ARG A 682 63.86 5.75 -21.77
N SER A 683 62.66 5.28 -21.41
CA SER A 683 61.48 5.28 -22.28
C SER A 683 60.62 6.52 -22.03
N SER A 684 59.91 6.99 -23.06
CA SER A 684 58.82 7.98 -22.88
C SER A 684 57.67 7.46 -22.02
N HIS A 685 57.58 6.14 -21.87
CA HIS A 685 56.61 5.42 -21.06
C HIS A 685 57.38 4.48 -20.12
N PRO A 686 57.79 4.94 -18.92
CA PRO A 686 58.73 4.22 -18.08
C PRO A 686 58.10 3.13 -17.19
N TYR A 687 56.77 3.07 -17.02
CA TYR A 687 56.13 2.11 -16.12
C TYR A 687 55.50 0.93 -16.88
N PRO A 688 56.12 -0.27 -16.90
CA PRO A 688 55.49 -1.47 -17.44
C PRO A 688 54.35 -1.99 -16.55
N VAL A 689 53.31 -2.51 -17.18
CA VAL A 689 52.16 -3.17 -16.55
C VAL A 689 51.86 -4.43 -17.35
N GLU A 690 51.78 -5.58 -16.68
CA GLU A 690 51.36 -6.84 -17.27
C GLU A 690 50.02 -7.29 -16.67
N ILE A 691 49.10 -7.72 -17.53
CA ILE A 691 47.81 -8.26 -17.12
C ILE A 691 47.57 -9.57 -17.89
N ASP A 692 47.40 -10.66 -17.15
CA ASP A 692 47.07 -11.97 -17.72
C ASP A 692 45.55 -12.04 -17.96
N LEU A 693 45.13 -12.08 -19.22
CA LEU A 693 43.74 -12.09 -19.66
C LEU A 693 43.44 -13.30 -20.55
N PRO A 694 42.19 -13.78 -20.62
CA PRO A 694 41.81 -14.80 -21.59
C PRO A 694 42.07 -14.35 -23.03
N LEU A 695 42.47 -15.28 -23.90
CA LEU A 695 42.81 -14.96 -25.31
C LEU A 695 41.64 -14.29 -26.06
N TRP A 696 40.39 -14.71 -25.81
CA TRP A 696 39.23 -14.10 -26.44
C TRP A 696 39.03 -12.64 -26.02
N THR A 697 39.40 -12.29 -24.78
CA THR A 697 39.34 -10.93 -24.26
C THR A 697 40.34 -10.04 -25.01
N LEU A 698 41.56 -10.54 -25.23
CA LEU A 698 42.58 -9.83 -26.01
C LEU A 698 42.17 -9.67 -27.49
N GLU A 699 41.47 -10.65 -28.06
CA GLU A 699 41.11 -10.65 -29.48
C GLU A 699 39.86 -9.84 -29.79
N ARG A 700 38.81 -9.87 -28.97
CA ARG A 700 37.47 -9.40 -29.37
C ARG A 700 36.79 -8.44 -28.41
N ASP A 701 37.30 -8.29 -27.18
CA ASP A 701 36.64 -7.47 -26.16
C ASP A 701 36.55 -5.99 -26.54
N SER A 702 35.31 -5.50 -26.60
CA SER A 702 35.00 -4.12 -26.95
C SER A 702 35.19 -3.15 -25.77
N ASP A 703 34.98 -3.60 -24.53
CA ASP A 703 35.15 -2.80 -23.33
C ASP A 703 36.64 -2.65 -22.97
N LEU A 704 37.45 -3.70 -23.16
CA LEU A 704 38.92 -3.61 -23.04
C LEU A 704 39.47 -2.56 -24.03
N ARG A 705 38.99 -2.57 -25.28
CA ARG A 705 39.39 -1.60 -26.31
C ARG A 705 38.99 -0.18 -25.94
N ARG A 706 37.74 0.05 -25.51
CA ARG A 706 37.28 1.38 -25.06
C ARG A 706 38.11 1.90 -23.91
N TRP A 707 38.45 1.05 -22.95
CA TRP A 707 39.30 1.40 -21.82
C TRP A 707 40.71 1.80 -22.28
N LEU A 708 41.35 1.01 -23.16
CA LEU A 708 42.66 1.34 -23.73
C LEU A 708 42.62 2.64 -24.55
N TYR A 709 41.58 2.85 -25.37
CA TYR A 709 41.40 4.08 -26.15
C TYR A 709 41.18 5.32 -25.29
N ALA A 710 40.51 5.18 -24.14
CA ALA A 710 40.30 6.29 -23.20
C ALA A 710 41.60 6.80 -22.57
N LEU A 711 42.60 5.92 -22.40
CA LEU A 711 43.94 6.28 -21.90
C LEU A 711 44.80 6.98 -22.98
N GLY A 712 44.40 6.88 -24.25
CA GLY A 712 44.95 7.66 -25.35
C GLY A 712 46.46 7.50 -25.53
N GLY A 713 47.17 8.63 -25.62
CA GLY A 713 48.61 8.66 -25.87
C GLY A 713 49.50 8.34 -24.66
N GLY A 714 48.92 8.14 -23.47
CA GLY A 714 49.67 7.86 -22.23
C GLY A 714 50.01 6.38 -22.03
N VAL A 715 49.56 5.50 -22.93
CA VAL A 715 49.80 4.05 -22.89
C VAL A 715 50.33 3.55 -24.24
N ARG A 716 51.39 2.74 -24.16
CA ARG A 716 51.98 2.01 -25.28
C ARG A 716 51.76 0.51 -25.09
N ILE A 717 51.01 -0.11 -25.99
CA ILE A 717 50.83 -1.57 -26.01
C ILE A 717 52.08 -2.21 -26.61
N GLU A 718 52.74 -3.11 -25.89
CA GLU A 718 53.93 -3.84 -26.34
C GLU A 718 53.58 -5.25 -26.86
N SER A 719 52.62 -5.92 -26.22
CA SER A 719 52.09 -7.23 -26.63
C SER A 719 50.61 -7.34 -26.23
N PRO A 720 49.73 -7.99 -27.03
CA PRO A 720 49.96 -8.64 -28.32
C PRO A 720 50.10 -7.68 -29.51
N LEU A 721 50.90 -8.05 -30.52
CA LEU A 721 51.16 -7.23 -31.72
C LEU A 721 49.89 -6.89 -32.53
N ALA A 722 48.87 -7.77 -32.52
CA ALA A 722 47.61 -7.52 -33.21
C ALA A 722 46.87 -6.30 -32.61
N LEU A 723 46.73 -6.27 -31.29
CA LEU A 723 46.08 -5.17 -30.57
C LEU A 723 46.89 -3.87 -30.66
N GLN A 724 48.22 -3.96 -30.65
CA GLN A 724 49.10 -2.82 -30.88
C GLN A 724 48.86 -2.18 -32.27
N ARG A 725 48.75 -3.01 -33.33
CA ARG A 725 48.47 -2.53 -34.70
C ARG A 725 47.09 -1.87 -34.78
N GLU A 726 46.09 -2.46 -34.15
CA GLU A 726 44.72 -1.92 -34.08
C GLU A 726 44.69 -0.55 -33.36
N HIS A 727 45.32 -0.46 -32.19
CA HIS A 727 45.42 0.78 -31.42
C HIS A 727 46.14 1.89 -32.22
N ARG A 728 47.24 1.55 -32.90
CA ARG A 728 47.97 2.49 -33.75
C ARG A 728 47.13 2.97 -34.93
N HIS A 729 46.38 2.07 -35.58
CA HIS A 729 45.49 2.42 -36.68
C HIS A 729 44.35 3.34 -36.22
N TRP A 730 43.77 3.07 -35.05
CA TRP A 730 42.73 3.91 -34.44
C TRP A 730 43.25 5.32 -34.14
N LEU A 731 44.42 5.44 -33.49
CA LEU A 731 45.05 6.74 -33.20
C LEU A 731 45.38 7.51 -34.49
N GLN A 732 45.87 6.82 -35.53
CA GLN A 732 46.15 7.43 -36.83
C GLN A 732 44.87 7.93 -37.51
N SER A 733 43.78 7.15 -37.44
CA SER A 733 42.48 7.52 -38.00
C SER A 733 41.85 8.69 -37.23
N ALA A 734 41.95 8.68 -35.90
CA ALA A 734 41.53 9.79 -35.05
C ALA A 734 42.32 11.06 -35.39
N LEU A 735 43.64 10.99 -35.53
CA LEU A 735 44.48 12.12 -35.95
C LEU A 735 44.16 12.60 -37.37
N ALA A 736 43.82 11.70 -38.30
CA ALA A 736 43.42 12.04 -39.67
C ALA A 736 42.05 12.72 -39.74
N ALA A 737 41.15 12.45 -38.79
CA ALA A 737 39.85 13.12 -38.70
C ALA A 737 39.96 14.61 -38.31
N TYR A 738 41.10 15.03 -37.74
CA TYR A 738 41.38 16.44 -37.46
C TYR A 738 42.18 17.06 -38.62
N PRO A 739 41.62 18.01 -39.40
CA PRO A 739 42.31 18.61 -40.53
C PRO A 739 43.57 19.35 -40.10
N ARG A 740 44.67 19.19 -40.84
CA ARG A 740 45.91 19.91 -40.57
C ARG A 740 45.66 21.41 -40.79
N ARG A 741 46.11 22.27 -39.87
CA ARG A 741 45.96 23.75 -39.93
C ARG A 741 46.28 24.41 -41.30
N ARG A 742 47.06 23.76 -42.18
CA ARG A 742 47.36 24.23 -43.54
C ARG A 742 46.19 24.06 -44.54
N GLU A 743 45.29 23.10 -44.34
CA GLU A 743 44.14 22.83 -45.22
C GLU A 743 42.95 23.75 -44.92
N ILE A 744 42.73 24.08 -43.64
CA ILE A 744 41.73 25.07 -43.21
C ILE A 744 42.02 26.46 -43.81
N LYS A 745 43.30 26.80 -44.05
CA LYS A 745 43.69 28.04 -44.75
C LYS A 745 43.44 28.02 -46.27
N LYS A 746 43.44 26.86 -46.93
CA LYS A 746 43.12 26.74 -48.38
C LYS A 746 41.62 26.85 -48.65
N GLN A 747 40.77 26.44 -47.69
CA GLN A 747 39.31 26.61 -47.80
C GLN A 747 38.82 28.03 -47.47
N ARG A 748 39.65 28.86 -46.81
CA ARG A 748 39.38 30.28 -46.55
C ARG A 748 40.17 31.18 -47.52
N VAL A 749 39.90 31.10 -48.82
CA VAL A 749 40.26 32.18 -49.76
C VAL A 749 39.08 33.17 -49.83
N PRO A 750 39.28 34.49 -49.60
CA PRO A 750 38.20 35.46 -49.60
C PRO A 750 37.80 35.82 -51.03
N GLN A 751 36.50 35.79 -51.34
CA GLN A 751 35.95 36.52 -52.49
C GLN A 751 36.23 38.01 -52.29
N ARG A 752 37.22 38.53 -53.03
CA ARG A 752 37.57 39.95 -53.04
C ARG A 752 36.39 40.77 -53.58
N ARG A 753 35.93 41.71 -52.74
CA ARG A 753 35.20 42.93 -53.12
C ARG A 753 35.87 43.58 -54.34
N ARG A 754 35.11 43.81 -55.41
CA ARG A 754 35.30 44.98 -56.30
C ARG A 754 34.50 46.14 -55.70
N ALA A 755 35.20 47.21 -55.35
CA ALA A 755 34.63 48.48 -54.92
C ALA A 755 34.97 49.57 -55.96
N ALA A 756 34.28 50.70 -55.81
CA ALA A 756 34.29 51.95 -56.60
C ALA A 756 33.31 51.95 -57.79
N GLY A 757 32.34 52.85 -57.90
CA GLY A 757 31.97 54.03 -57.12
C GLY A 757 31.21 54.99 -58.05
N ALA A 758 30.08 55.55 -57.61
CA ALA A 758 29.39 56.72 -58.18
C ALA A 758 28.05 56.91 -57.43
N THR A 759 27.97 57.82 -56.47
CA THR A 759 27.30 59.14 -56.58
C THR A 759 25.83 59.10 -56.97
N GLY A 760 24.96 59.62 -56.07
CA GLY A 760 23.76 60.35 -56.48
C GLY A 760 22.43 59.86 -55.93
N ARG A 761 21.96 60.53 -54.87
CA ARG A 761 20.62 61.12 -54.68
C ARG A 761 19.33 60.36 -55.06
N ARG A 762 18.40 60.44 -54.09
CA ARG A 762 16.93 60.57 -54.14
C ARG A 762 16.09 59.30 -54.32
N GLY A 763 15.02 59.23 -53.50
CA GLY A 763 13.72 58.73 -53.94
C GLY A 763 13.07 57.65 -53.07
N THR A 764 12.31 58.10 -52.07
CA THR A 764 10.89 57.70 -51.83
C THR A 764 10.44 56.23 -51.95
N ALA A 765 9.93 55.75 -50.80
CA ALA A 765 8.55 55.31 -50.57
C ALA A 765 8.14 53.83 -50.76
N LEU A 766 7.38 53.37 -49.74
CA LEU A 766 6.31 52.36 -49.74
C LEU A 766 6.75 50.89 -49.97
N ALA A 767 6.14 49.86 -49.42
CA ALA A 767 5.12 49.64 -48.39
C ALA A 767 4.94 48.11 -48.30
N ALA A 768 4.34 47.67 -47.19
CA ALA A 768 3.66 46.38 -46.99
C ALA A 768 4.56 45.13 -46.97
N GLY A 769 4.32 44.14 -46.13
CA GLY A 769 3.20 43.82 -45.27
C GLY A 769 3.42 42.38 -44.80
N GLU A 770 3.06 42.14 -43.55
CA GLU A 770 3.07 40.92 -42.71
C GLU A 770 2.61 39.59 -43.37
N PRO A 771 2.71 38.43 -42.68
CA PRO A 771 3.26 38.18 -41.33
C PRO A 771 4.49 37.25 -41.28
#